data_AF-A0A3L7PG60-F1
#
_entry.id   AF-A0A3L7PG60-F1
#
_cell.length_a   1.000
_cell.length_b   1.000
_cell.length_c   1.000
_cell.angle_alpha   90.00
_cell.angle_beta   90.00
_cell.angle_gamma   90.00
#
_symmetry.space_group_name_H-M   'P 1'
#
loop_
_entity.id
_entity.type
_entity.pdbx_description
1 polymer ?
#
loop_
_entity_poly.entity_id
_entity_poly.type
_entity_poly.pdbx_seq_one_letter_code
_entity_poly.pdbx_strand_id
1 'polypeptide(L)'
;MGSWKRIVAVAAAALFLTGAADAQLTATWTGGGSTTFWSDAANWSTAPLSTGTYTLTFSGTSKTSSFNNSVTSVMANIIGNSSGIQFTNDGTAGKNGQFVLSGSAITLYGDIRFTNPAAANSVSMTDEIKNDLVLTSANSTLVYTASYGSLVHNLIISGVVRENAPGRIFRKGGTGGTLFLSGENVFTGQMQVFVGSASIDRFENISDPSPLGAGNLPIQVGNGTQTCSIIYTGTGETTNKYIAVGAGPATTALGGATVTNNGSGPLVFNAENRSTGGPGSNPYDNGRFNTNYQGDNTASARTLTLSGSNVTDSDIRSIIADQVNLQVTTSIQLAKTGGGKWILSGDNTYTGTTTVSGGILQVGNSGTTGELGSGPVVNNATLAYKRSDDITLSTVINGSGSFVQAGSGVLTFGTAQPYAGRTSVQAGTLSLGEAGSLASSTAVTVSPGAMFYVADVAGGSYAVPSGQTVGGGGTVVGAMSVGAGATVSPGMSPGTLAITDAVTLGSGGNYAWQMLSATGTAGAAASWDLLDVGGSLTIASTSVDPFKVNLWTLSGVSPDVSGSAANFDAGQNFTWKIATAAGGISGFAANKFLINTSATNGTGGFANGLAGGVFSIAQSGNDLNLVFTSAAPPTITITVASGTQTQAAAGYPTLTGSIPVVKAGAGTLVIDQANTLTGSTTVQGGVLRLANAAALSASRLVVVAGGTAQVTPQTTTRVAGLDLAGNGLVDVTAGAVTITAGMSAAQLVAELLEGRSGGSWTGTSGITSTVAAANIASSIPRTVGWLDNGDGSLTAAYAAPGDTNLDWSVDILDVANFLALGKFDTGEAASWMEGDFGYDGIVDILDAADFITTGLFNTGNYNVAAGQSETVAAVPEPSGWAILLGVLAAAGSRVATQGRWRTARITSKQPAECGRRVSDRHGFTLVELLVVIAIIATLIGLLLPAVQSAREAARRMQCSNNLRQVSLAAHGYESAKRFLVPSFLGDNSLISQAGNYNSWPTWAALILPYMEEKSIADLWDLKRVVQAQPPAAYQTPVKMYSCPSRLPPVLSENDFATPGGTTSDYAANFGTLITPASDTTFSQADGSVVPAISVIGPADAKGPVLLSSRHQVPVGKVKDGTSKTAFFGEKWISPTETRGRNGDASVYSGIRNTQRRMMGYSTPEKGTRKLLAPAYLVSEVPISIAGSYFGGPHTDLTMLSFVDGHVQAVSNLVAVEVLTAIATRAGDEVVDSNGL
;
A
#
# COMPACT_ATOMS: atom_id res chain seq x y z
N MET A 1 -24.84 69.14 -23.51
CA MET A 1 -26.11 69.05 -22.73
C MET A 1 -26.08 67.77 -21.93
N GLY A 2 -26.32 67.85 -20.62
CA GLY A 2 -26.16 66.77 -19.65
C GLY A 2 -25.42 67.25 -18.41
N SER A 3 -25.96 68.29 -17.77
CA SER A 3 -25.39 68.98 -16.62
C SER A 3 -25.19 68.02 -15.44
N TRP A 4 -23.94 67.82 -15.03
CA TRP A 4 -23.60 67.27 -13.73
C TRP A 4 -24.08 68.28 -12.67
N LYS A 5 -25.32 68.11 -12.20
CA LYS A 5 -25.85 68.90 -11.09
C LYS A 5 -25.03 68.56 -9.85
N ARG A 6 -24.08 69.45 -9.52
CA ARG A 6 -23.55 69.59 -8.17
C ARG A 6 -24.72 69.94 -7.25
N ILE A 7 -25.34 68.94 -6.65
CA ILE A 7 -26.26 69.15 -5.54
C ILE A 7 -25.39 69.37 -4.31
N VAL A 8 -25.06 70.63 -4.06
CA VAL A 8 -24.70 71.11 -2.72
C VAL A 8 -25.99 71.00 -1.91
N ALA A 9 -26.20 69.84 -1.28
CA ALA A 9 -27.27 69.70 -0.31
C ALA A 9 -26.88 70.55 0.91
N VAL A 10 -27.48 71.73 0.97
CA VAL A 10 -27.56 72.59 2.14
C VAL A 10 -28.19 71.79 3.27
N ALA A 11 -27.35 71.15 4.08
CA ALA A 11 -27.61 70.87 5.49
C ALA A 11 -26.53 71.52 6.37
N ALA A 12 -25.84 72.53 5.83
CA ALA A 12 -25.20 73.57 6.61
C ALA A 12 -26.25 74.64 6.95
N ALA A 13 -27.21 74.28 7.80
CA ALA A 13 -28.05 75.23 8.52
C ALA A 13 -28.43 74.59 9.86
N ALA A 14 -27.90 75.17 10.93
CA ALA A 14 -28.12 74.86 12.35
C ALA A 14 -27.40 73.63 12.94
N LEU A 15 -26.07 73.73 13.07
CA LEU A 15 -25.34 73.06 14.15
C LEU A 15 -24.90 74.06 15.25
N PHE A 16 -25.76 75.04 15.50
CA PHE A 16 -25.79 75.83 16.72
C PHE A 16 -27.27 75.91 17.09
N LEU A 17 -27.71 75.19 18.12
CA LEU A 17 -28.89 75.49 18.95
C LEU A 17 -28.94 74.51 20.14
N THR A 18 -28.56 75.06 21.27
CA THR A 18 -29.04 74.84 22.64
C THR A 18 -30.17 73.81 22.86
N GLY A 19 -29.89 72.79 23.67
CA GLY A 19 -30.80 72.25 24.68
C GLY A 19 -32.17 71.69 24.25
N ALA A 20 -32.20 70.49 23.66
CA ALA A 20 -33.34 69.59 23.78
C ALA A 20 -32.86 68.13 23.62
N ALA A 21 -33.09 67.31 24.64
CA ALA A 21 -33.05 65.85 24.50
C ALA A 21 -34.28 65.41 23.67
N ASP A 22 -34.10 64.45 22.76
CA ASP A 22 -35.15 63.82 21.91
C ASP A 22 -35.47 64.42 20.52
N ALA A 23 -34.47 64.92 19.78
CA ALA A 23 -34.65 65.19 18.34
C ALA A 23 -34.17 64.00 17.48
N GLN A 24 -35.10 63.20 16.92
CA GLN A 24 -34.79 62.30 15.79
C GLN A 24 -34.47 63.15 14.55
N LEU A 25 -33.21 63.16 14.13
CA LEU A 25 -32.82 63.77 12.86
C LEU A 25 -32.95 62.71 11.75
N THR A 26 -33.99 62.81 10.92
CA THR A 26 -34.20 61.94 9.76
C THR A 26 -33.79 62.66 8.49
N ALA A 27 -32.71 62.19 7.85
CA ALA A 27 -32.36 62.62 6.50
C ALA A 27 -32.90 61.59 5.49
N THR A 28 -33.93 61.95 4.74
CA THR A 28 -34.55 61.09 3.72
C THR A 28 -34.07 61.50 2.33
N TRP A 29 -33.45 60.58 1.59
CA TRP A 29 -33.09 60.80 0.19
C TRP A 29 -34.05 60.06 -0.76
N THR A 30 -34.81 60.82 -1.56
CA THR A 30 -35.70 60.34 -2.63
C THR A 30 -35.14 60.74 -4.00
N GLY A 31 -34.12 60.04 -4.52
CA GLY A 31 -33.50 60.37 -5.81
C GLY A 31 -33.51 59.21 -6.81
N GLY A 32 -33.92 59.49 -8.05
CA GLY A 32 -33.78 58.56 -9.18
C GLY A 32 -32.57 58.93 -10.03
N GLY A 33 -31.52 58.11 -10.00
CA GLY A 33 -30.33 58.23 -10.86
C GLY A 33 -29.03 57.75 -10.18
N SER A 34 -28.05 57.32 -10.98
CA SER A 34 -26.69 56.98 -10.51
C SER A 34 -25.94 58.26 -10.15
N THR A 35 -25.94 58.67 -8.88
CA THR A 35 -25.15 59.81 -8.39
C THR A 35 -24.29 59.41 -7.20
N THR A 36 -22.98 59.56 -7.34
CA THR A 36 -21.97 59.45 -6.29
C THR A 36 -22.10 60.64 -5.34
N PHE A 37 -22.18 60.41 -4.02
CA PHE A 37 -22.07 61.49 -3.03
C PHE A 37 -20.59 61.90 -2.90
N TRP A 38 -20.27 63.17 -3.11
CA TRP A 38 -18.96 63.74 -2.81
C TRP A 38 -19.12 64.72 -1.65
N SER A 39 -18.41 64.48 -0.55
CA SER A 39 -18.20 65.49 0.50
C SER A 39 -16.74 65.90 0.48
N ASP A 40 -16.46 67.18 0.22
CA ASP A 40 -15.14 67.75 0.44
C ASP A 40 -14.78 67.61 1.93
N ALA A 41 -13.55 67.23 2.22
CA ALA A 41 -13.05 66.66 3.49
C ALA A 41 -13.14 67.57 4.75
N ALA A 42 -13.91 68.66 4.74
CA ALA A 42 -13.81 69.72 5.73
C ALA A 42 -15.05 69.99 6.63
N ASN A 43 -16.22 69.38 6.40
CA ASN A 43 -17.48 69.91 7.00
C ASN A 43 -18.34 68.93 7.82
N TRP A 44 -17.81 67.83 8.35
CA TRP A 44 -18.47 67.16 9.47
C TRP A 44 -17.80 67.64 10.76
N SER A 45 -18.55 68.42 11.55
CA SER A 45 -18.03 69.10 12.74
C SER A 45 -17.34 68.13 13.70
N THR A 46 -16.22 68.56 14.28
CA THR A 46 -15.53 67.89 15.40
C THR A 46 -16.29 67.97 16.74
N ALA A 47 -17.52 68.49 16.73
CA ALA A 47 -18.36 68.60 17.92
C ALA A 47 -19.17 67.30 18.13
N PRO A 48 -19.19 66.74 19.36
CA PRO A 48 -20.00 65.57 19.70
C PRO A 48 -21.51 65.85 19.48
N LEU A 49 -22.23 64.95 18.80
CA LEU A 49 -23.69 65.03 18.61
C LEU A 49 -24.44 64.88 19.94
N SER A 50 -25.50 65.64 20.19
CA SER A 50 -26.31 65.49 21.42
C SER A 50 -26.93 64.08 21.54
N THR A 51 -27.35 63.68 22.73
CA THR A 51 -28.03 62.38 22.93
C THR A 51 -29.34 62.28 22.13
N GLY A 52 -29.46 61.31 21.20
CA GLY A 52 -30.65 61.01 20.36
C GLY A 52 -30.37 60.01 19.20
N THR A 53 -31.37 59.23 18.74
CA THR A 53 -31.18 58.31 17.59
C THR A 53 -31.16 59.07 16.27
N TYR A 54 -30.12 58.86 15.46
CA TYR A 54 -29.95 59.48 14.15
C TYR A 54 -30.28 58.46 13.06
N THR A 55 -31.29 58.73 12.23
CA THR A 55 -31.72 57.81 11.17
C THR A 55 -31.39 58.40 9.80
N LEU A 56 -30.57 57.68 9.04
CA LEU A 56 -30.32 57.95 7.63
C LEU A 56 -31.18 57.01 6.81
N THR A 57 -32.24 57.55 6.19
CA THR A 57 -33.19 56.77 5.38
C THR A 57 -32.89 56.96 3.90
N PHE A 58 -32.57 55.87 3.21
CA PHE A 58 -32.31 55.87 1.77
C PHE A 58 -33.51 55.26 1.04
N SER A 59 -34.17 56.08 0.22
CA SER A 59 -35.37 55.70 -0.55
C SER A 59 -35.14 55.91 -2.05
N GLY A 60 -34.47 54.96 -2.70
CA GLY A 60 -34.00 55.08 -4.08
C GLY A 60 -34.78 54.22 -5.08
N THR A 61 -35.05 54.75 -6.28
CA THR A 61 -35.77 54.04 -7.37
C THR A 61 -34.86 53.45 -8.46
N SER A 62 -33.53 53.57 -8.34
CA SER A 62 -32.53 53.30 -9.38
C SER A 62 -31.29 52.54 -8.87
N LYS A 63 -30.76 51.63 -9.70
CA LYS A 63 -29.56 50.82 -9.45
C LYS A 63 -28.33 51.67 -9.09
N THR A 64 -27.55 51.12 -8.14
CA THR A 64 -26.17 51.48 -7.73
C THR A 64 -25.95 52.92 -7.27
N SER A 65 -25.92 53.15 -5.96
CA SER A 65 -25.17 54.25 -5.34
C SER A 65 -23.86 53.69 -4.78
N SER A 66 -22.72 54.25 -5.20
CA SER A 66 -21.38 53.92 -4.68
C SER A 66 -20.72 55.18 -4.14
N PHE A 67 -19.98 55.09 -3.03
CA PHE A 67 -19.11 56.17 -2.53
C PHE A 67 -17.68 55.95 -3.05
N ASN A 68 -17.37 56.31 -4.30
CA ASN A 68 -16.02 56.11 -4.84
C ASN A 68 -15.17 57.39 -4.66
N ASN A 69 -14.00 57.29 -4.04
CA ASN A 69 -13.07 58.42 -3.91
C ASN A 69 -11.68 58.07 -4.47
N SER A 70 -11.27 58.83 -5.49
CA SER A 70 -9.87 58.97 -5.87
C SER A 70 -9.39 60.34 -5.40
N VAL A 71 -8.94 60.45 -4.14
CA VAL A 71 -7.89 61.33 -3.58
C VAL A 71 -7.73 60.97 -2.09
N THR A 72 -6.48 60.93 -1.65
CA THR A 72 -5.98 60.63 -0.29
C THR A 72 -6.82 61.18 0.88
N SER A 73 -7.17 60.29 1.81
CA SER A 73 -7.73 60.49 3.16
C SER A 73 -9.06 61.26 3.28
N VAL A 74 -10.18 60.52 3.30
CA VAL A 74 -11.43 60.94 3.96
C VAL A 74 -11.52 60.19 5.29
N MET A 75 -11.29 60.88 6.41
CA MET A 75 -11.74 60.40 7.72
C MET A 75 -13.20 60.81 7.89
N ALA A 76 -14.14 59.92 7.60
CA ALA A 76 -15.51 60.10 8.04
C ALA A 76 -15.57 59.77 9.55
N ASN A 77 -15.28 60.75 10.41
CA ASN A 77 -15.52 60.64 11.85
C ASN A 77 -17.00 60.96 12.11
N ILE A 78 -17.86 59.95 12.19
CA ILE A 78 -19.24 60.14 12.68
C ILE A 78 -19.23 60.00 14.20
N ILE A 79 -19.02 61.09 14.94
CA ILE A 79 -18.86 61.10 16.39
C ILE A 79 -20.24 61.16 17.08
N GLY A 80 -20.73 60.01 17.54
CA GLY A 80 -21.93 59.88 18.37
C GLY A 80 -21.60 59.60 19.83
N ASN A 81 -21.98 60.50 20.72
CA ASN A 81 -21.95 60.32 22.18
C ASN A 81 -23.26 59.63 22.57
N SER A 82 -23.15 58.33 22.86
CA SER A 82 -24.18 57.49 23.49
C SER A 82 -25.48 57.22 22.71
N SER A 83 -25.63 57.63 21.44
CA SER A 83 -26.92 57.51 20.76
C SER A 83 -26.81 56.96 19.34
N GLY A 84 -27.58 55.91 19.06
CA GLY A 84 -27.39 55.04 17.90
C GLY A 84 -27.59 55.71 16.53
N ILE A 85 -26.84 55.22 15.55
CA ILE A 85 -26.93 55.57 14.13
C ILE A 85 -27.65 54.40 13.42
N GLN A 86 -28.78 54.70 12.82
CA GLN A 86 -29.56 53.72 12.07
C GLN A 86 -29.48 54.03 10.57
N PHE A 87 -28.95 53.08 9.80
CA PHE A 87 -29.06 53.07 8.35
C PHE A 87 -30.31 52.28 7.99
N THR A 88 -31.31 52.99 7.48
CA THR A 88 -32.57 52.40 7.05
C THR A 88 -32.64 52.43 5.53
N ASN A 89 -32.77 51.27 4.90
CA ASN A 89 -33.08 51.18 3.48
C ASN A 89 -34.55 50.76 3.35
N ASP A 90 -35.41 51.65 2.86
CA ASP A 90 -36.87 51.46 2.86
C ASP A 90 -37.41 50.84 1.57
N GLY A 91 -36.53 50.18 0.81
CA GLY A 91 -36.73 49.56 -0.50
C GLY A 91 -38.18 49.45 -0.99
N THR A 92 -38.50 50.15 -2.08
CA THR A 92 -39.81 50.03 -2.75
C THR A 92 -39.90 48.70 -3.52
N ALA A 93 -41.06 48.04 -3.48
CA ALA A 93 -41.26 46.73 -4.08
C ALA A 93 -40.81 46.62 -5.56
N GLY A 94 -40.04 45.56 -5.87
CA GLY A 94 -39.68 45.16 -7.24
C GLY A 94 -38.34 45.66 -7.80
N LYS A 95 -37.41 46.19 -6.99
CA LYS A 95 -36.13 46.74 -7.51
C LYS A 95 -34.89 46.43 -6.65
N ASN A 96 -33.81 45.96 -7.28
CA ASN A 96 -32.53 45.66 -6.62
C ASN A 96 -31.81 46.94 -6.17
N GLY A 97 -31.60 47.10 -4.86
CA GLY A 97 -30.81 48.17 -4.26
C GLY A 97 -29.51 47.64 -3.64
N GLN A 98 -28.41 48.37 -3.80
CA GLN A 98 -27.12 48.08 -3.17
C GLN A 98 -26.69 49.31 -2.37
N PHE A 99 -26.37 49.12 -1.09
CA PHE A 99 -25.78 50.15 -0.23
C PHE A 99 -24.31 49.80 -0.01
N VAL A 100 -23.40 50.65 -0.50
CA VAL A 100 -21.94 50.39 -0.44
C VAL A 100 -21.26 51.51 0.33
N LEU A 101 -20.58 51.14 1.41
CA LEU A 101 -19.62 52.01 2.09
C LEU A 101 -18.21 51.71 1.55
N SER A 102 -17.54 52.71 0.97
CA SER A 102 -16.20 52.56 0.40
C SER A 102 -15.30 53.76 0.67
N GLY A 103 -14.12 53.50 1.23
CA GLY A 103 -13.07 54.47 1.60
C GLY A 103 -11.91 53.77 2.31
N SER A 104 -10.71 54.34 2.38
CA SER A 104 -9.51 53.65 2.87
C SER A 104 -9.58 53.18 4.33
N ALA A 105 -10.47 53.77 5.15
CA ALA A 105 -10.87 53.30 6.48
C ALA A 105 -12.24 53.91 6.87
N ILE A 106 -13.16 53.11 7.42
CA ILE A 106 -14.49 53.59 7.87
C ILE A 106 -14.55 53.48 9.39
N THR A 107 -14.74 54.60 10.10
CA THR A 107 -14.81 54.65 11.57
C THR A 107 -16.21 55.06 12.02
N LEU A 108 -16.89 54.22 12.80
CA LEU A 108 -18.24 54.47 13.30
C LEU A 108 -18.26 54.52 14.84
N TYR A 109 -18.94 55.50 15.42
CA TYR A 109 -19.12 55.67 16.86
C TYR A 109 -20.59 55.44 17.26
N GLY A 110 -20.86 54.73 18.36
CA GLY A 110 -22.22 54.47 18.88
C GLY A 110 -22.82 53.12 18.47
N ASP A 111 -24.11 52.91 18.78
CA ASP A 111 -24.89 51.72 18.34
C ASP A 111 -25.20 51.85 16.84
N ILE A 112 -24.78 50.87 16.04
CA ILE A 112 -24.99 50.90 14.58
C ILE A 112 -26.03 49.86 14.20
N ARG A 113 -27.12 50.32 13.59
CA ARG A 113 -28.20 49.44 13.12
C ARG A 113 -28.36 49.54 11.62
N PHE A 114 -28.16 48.42 10.94
CA PHE A 114 -28.63 48.25 9.57
C PHE A 114 -30.02 47.63 9.64
N THR A 115 -31.02 48.43 9.27
CA THR A 115 -32.43 48.02 9.33
C THR A 115 -33.06 48.13 7.96
N ASN A 116 -33.76 47.10 7.55
CA ASN A 116 -34.53 47.12 6.31
C ASN A 116 -36.01 46.87 6.66
N PRO A 117 -36.90 47.90 6.63
CA PRO A 117 -38.30 47.76 6.99
C PRO A 117 -39.08 46.92 5.96
N ALA A 118 -40.09 46.20 6.44
CA ALA A 118 -40.91 45.31 5.62
C ALA A 118 -41.79 46.08 4.61
N ALA A 119 -41.59 45.85 3.30
CA ALA A 119 -42.51 46.39 2.28
C ALA A 119 -42.61 45.62 0.94
N ALA A 120 -41.92 44.50 0.70
CA ALA A 120 -41.93 43.87 -0.64
C ALA A 120 -41.83 42.34 -0.65
N ASN A 121 -42.45 41.70 -1.65
CA ASN A 121 -42.52 40.22 -1.76
C ASN A 121 -41.39 39.58 -2.62
N SER A 122 -40.51 40.35 -3.26
CA SER A 122 -39.37 39.80 -4.03
C SER A 122 -38.33 40.87 -4.42
N VAL A 123 -37.34 41.10 -3.56
CA VAL A 123 -36.23 42.03 -3.81
C VAL A 123 -34.93 41.41 -3.29
N SER A 124 -33.84 41.47 -4.07
CA SER A 124 -32.48 41.13 -3.62
C SER A 124 -31.75 42.41 -3.29
N MET A 125 -31.27 42.52 -2.05
CA MET A 125 -30.53 43.69 -1.57
C MET A 125 -29.23 43.23 -0.94
N THR A 126 -28.16 43.98 -1.19
CA THR A 126 -26.85 43.71 -0.62
C THR A 126 -26.32 44.97 0.01
N ASP A 127 -26.04 44.88 1.30
CA ASP A 127 -25.26 45.88 2.01
C ASP A 127 -23.82 45.38 1.98
N GLU A 128 -22.90 46.19 1.46
CA GLU A 128 -21.50 45.79 1.26
C GLU A 128 -20.54 46.79 1.92
N ILE A 129 -19.69 46.27 2.79
CA ILE A 129 -18.55 47.00 3.37
C ILE A 129 -17.29 46.45 2.70
N LYS A 130 -16.63 47.30 1.90
CA LYS A 130 -15.50 46.88 1.04
C LYS A 130 -14.10 47.04 1.67
N ASN A 131 -13.97 47.78 2.77
CA ASN A 131 -12.70 48.11 3.45
C ASN A 131 -12.86 48.02 4.99
N ASP A 132 -11.79 48.30 5.75
CA ASP A 132 -11.76 48.18 7.22
C ASP A 132 -12.90 48.96 7.92
N LEU A 133 -13.63 48.26 8.80
CA LEU A 133 -14.70 48.81 9.66
C LEU A 133 -14.19 48.90 11.10
N VAL A 134 -13.98 50.10 11.62
CA VAL A 134 -13.49 50.33 12.99
C VAL A 134 -14.64 50.74 13.91
N LEU A 135 -14.89 49.93 14.96
CA LEU A 135 -15.81 50.25 16.04
C LEU A 135 -15.03 50.90 17.19
N THR A 136 -15.39 52.13 17.59
CA THR A 136 -14.59 52.93 18.53
C THR A 136 -15.20 53.16 19.92
N SER A 137 -16.53 53.06 20.14
CA SER A 137 -17.12 53.31 21.48
C SER A 137 -17.44 52.04 22.29
N ALA A 138 -17.34 52.09 23.63
CA ALA A 138 -17.54 50.93 24.51
C ALA A 138 -18.95 50.31 24.47
N ASN A 139 -19.95 51.07 24.01
CA ASN A 139 -21.35 50.61 23.89
C ASN A 139 -21.73 50.25 22.44
N SER A 140 -20.79 50.21 21.48
CA SER A 140 -21.13 49.92 20.09
C SER A 140 -21.61 48.48 19.90
N THR A 141 -22.92 48.31 19.70
CA THR A 141 -23.49 47.08 19.13
C THR A 141 -23.69 47.26 17.63
N LEU A 142 -23.21 46.32 16.83
CA LEU A 142 -23.55 46.25 15.40
C LEU A 142 -24.64 45.18 15.22
N VAL A 143 -25.85 45.62 14.87
CA VAL A 143 -27.00 44.74 14.65
C VAL A 143 -27.42 44.79 13.19
N TYR A 144 -27.42 43.62 12.54
CA TYR A 144 -28.09 43.42 11.27
C TYR A 144 -29.43 42.74 11.51
N THR A 145 -30.53 43.43 11.20
CA THR A 145 -31.88 42.87 11.31
C THR A 145 -32.57 42.88 9.95
N ALA A 146 -32.81 41.71 9.39
CA ALA A 146 -33.68 41.52 8.23
C ALA A 146 -35.05 41.00 8.68
N SER A 147 -36.06 41.87 8.80
CA SER A 147 -37.38 41.48 9.31
C SER A 147 -38.24 40.80 8.23
N TYR A 148 -38.68 39.57 8.55
CA TYR A 148 -39.80 38.76 8.03
C TYR A 148 -40.32 38.98 6.59
N GLY A 149 -40.13 37.97 5.72
CA GLY A 149 -40.69 37.89 4.36
C GLY A 149 -39.90 36.95 3.42
N SER A 150 -40.31 36.82 2.16
CA SER A 150 -39.65 36.03 1.08
C SER A 150 -38.42 36.71 0.47
N LEU A 151 -37.81 37.65 1.19
CA LEU A 151 -36.73 38.52 0.73
C LEU A 151 -35.35 37.89 1.03
N VAL A 152 -34.43 37.91 0.06
CA VAL A 152 -33.03 37.46 0.22
C VAL A 152 -32.14 38.68 0.40
N HIS A 153 -31.69 38.93 1.64
CA HIS A 153 -30.90 40.12 1.98
C HIS A 153 -29.55 39.71 2.58
N ASN A 154 -28.47 39.95 1.85
CA ASN A 154 -27.14 39.59 2.30
C ASN A 154 -26.41 40.83 2.82
N LEU A 155 -25.86 40.74 4.02
CA LEU A 155 -24.83 41.67 4.47
C LEU A 155 -23.48 41.02 4.15
N ILE A 156 -22.68 41.66 3.30
CA ILE A 156 -21.35 41.19 2.91
C ILE A 156 -20.33 42.14 3.52
N ILE A 157 -19.47 41.60 4.38
CA ILE A 157 -18.32 42.32 4.91
C ILE A 157 -17.08 41.68 4.28
N SER A 158 -16.47 42.41 3.35
CA SER A 158 -15.28 41.98 2.59
C SER A 158 -13.97 42.60 3.10
N GLY A 159 -14.05 43.55 4.05
CA GLY A 159 -12.89 44.18 4.72
C GLY A 159 -12.74 43.73 6.18
N VAL A 160 -11.75 44.29 6.89
CA VAL A 160 -11.41 43.91 8.28
C VAL A 160 -12.29 44.66 9.29
N VAL A 161 -13.14 43.98 10.07
CA VAL A 161 -13.81 44.59 11.23
C VAL A 161 -12.83 44.70 12.40
N ARG A 162 -12.45 45.90 12.86
CA ARG A 162 -11.58 46.14 14.03
C ARG A 162 -12.35 46.76 15.18
N GLU A 163 -11.88 46.52 16.39
CA GLU A 163 -12.30 47.28 17.57
C GLU A 163 -11.14 48.03 18.25
N ASN A 164 -11.43 49.22 18.76
CA ASN A 164 -10.46 50.01 19.54
C ASN A 164 -10.74 49.97 21.06
N ALA A 165 -11.68 49.13 21.53
CA ALA A 165 -11.93 48.89 22.96
C ALA A 165 -12.69 47.55 23.18
N PRO A 166 -12.43 46.81 24.28
CA PRO A 166 -12.99 45.48 24.54
C PRO A 166 -14.50 45.47 24.86
N GLY A 167 -15.20 44.34 24.59
CA GLY A 167 -16.55 44.05 25.12
C GLY A 167 -17.75 44.29 24.19
N ARG A 168 -17.57 44.30 22.86
CA ARG A 168 -18.62 44.66 21.87
C ARG A 168 -19.52 43.47 21.48
N ILE A 169 -20.67 43.72 20.84
CA ILE A 169 -21.55 42.65 20.32
C ILE A 169 -21.83 42.85 18.83
N PHE A 170 -21.68 41.77 18.06
CA PHE A 170 -22.07 41.70 16.66
C PHE A 170 -23.20 40.69 16.45
N ARG A 171 -24.36 41.13 15.97
CA ARG A 171 -25.59 40.32 16.00
C ARG A 171 -26.26 40.22 14.63
N LYS A 172 -26.49 38.98 14.18
CA LYS A 172 -27.43 38.62 13.12
C LYS A 172 -28.81 38.35 13.73
N GLY A 173 -29.76 39.23 13.43
CA GLY A 173 -31.19 39.10 13.73
C GLY A 173 -32.05 38.92 12.47
N GLY A 174 -33.30 38.49 12.67
CA GLY A 174 -34.33 38.38 11.62
C GLY A 174 -34.26 37.09 10.76
N THR A 175 -35.41 36.67 10.21
CA THR A 175 -35.63 35.36 9.55
C THR A 175 -35.07 35.21 8.14
N GLY A 176 -34.72 36.30 7.47
CA GLY A 176 -34.20 36.29 6.09
C GLY A 176 -32.70 36.54 5.98
N GLY A 177 -32.12 36.13 4.84
CA GLY A 177 -30.77 36.51 4.41
C GLY A 177 -29.59 35.79 5.08
N THR A 178 -28.41 35.86 4.45
CA THR A 178 -27.14 35.35 5.01
C THR A 178 -26.19 36.49 5.32
N LEU A 179 -25.64 36.51 6.52
CA LEU A 179 -24.50 37.37 6.86
C LEU A 179 -23.22 36.71 6.34
N PHE A 180 -22.54 37.32 5.38
CA PHE A 180 -21.25 36.84 4.86
C PHE A 180 -20.12 37.63 5.51
N LEU A 181 -19.26 36.91 6.22
CA LEU A 181 -18.03 37.43 6.81
C LEU A 181 -16.85 36.79 6.09
N SER A 182 -16.02 37.63 5.48
CA SER A 182 -14.80 37.21 4.80
C SER A 182 -13.58 38.05 5.20
N GLY A 183 -12.38 37.46 5.16
CA GLY A 183 -11.10 38.17 5.43
C GLY A 183 -10.64 38.22 6.91
N GLU A 184 -9.48 38.85 7.18
CA GLU A 184 -8.82 38.95 8.49
C GLU A 184 -9.49 39.99 9.42
N ASN A 185 -10.69 39.73 9.94
CA ASN A 185 -11.31 40.72 10.82
C ASN A 185 -10.65 40.71 12.21
N VAL A 186 -10.49 41.84 12.89
CA VAL A 186 -9.91 41.96 14.24
C VAL A 186 -10.99 42.40 15.25
N PHE A 187 -12.14 41.73 15.28
CA PHE A 187 -13.17 41.98 16.32
C PHE A 187 -12.70 41.29 17.63
N THR A 188 -13.07 41.70 18.84
CA THR A 188 -12.85 40.91 20.10
C THR A 188 -14.11 40.67 20.93
N GLY A 189 -15.23 41.26 20.50
CA GLY A 189 -16.54 41.10 21.11
C GLY A 189 -17.24 39.77 20.81
N GLN A 190 -18.48 39.64 21.28
CA GLN A 190 -19.32 38.45 21.07
C GLN A 190 -20.08 38.49 19.74
N MET A 191 -19.97 37.45 18.91
CA MET A 191 -20.87 37.23 17.78
C MET A 191 -22.15 36.48 18.21
N GLN A 192 -23.30 36.90 17.70
CA GLN A 192 -24.61 36.32 17.99
C GLN A 192 -25.41 36.07 16.69
N VAL A 193 -25.71 34.82 16.36
CA VAL A 193 -26.54 34.39 15.22
C VAL A 193 -27.89 33.93 15.74
N PHE A 194 -28.82 34.86 15.97
CA PHE A 194 -30.07 34.53 16.67
C PHE A 194 -31.10 33.89 15.75
N VAL A 195 -31.12 34.30 14.49
CA VAL A 195 -32.09 33.85 13.47
C VAL A 195 -31.45 33.91 12.08
N GLY A 196 -31.73 32.90 11.24
CA GLY A 196 -31.22 32.84 9.86
C GLY A 196 -29.80 32.31 9.79
N SER A 197 -29.07 32.63 8.71
CA SER A 197 -27.74 32.06 8.45
C SER A 197 -26.63 33.09 8.59
N ALA A 198 -25.50 32.67 9.14
CA ALA A 198 -24.21 33.36 8.99
C ALA A 198 -23.23 32.45 8.25
N SER A 199 -22.67 32.93 7.14
CA SER A 199 -21.62 32.28 6.38
C SER A 199 -20.29 32.91 6.72
N ILE A 200 -19.33 32.08 7.10
CA ILE A 200 -18.02 32.52 7.58
C ILE A 200 -16.96 31.68 6.88
N ASP A 201 -15.96 32.32 6.28
CA ASP A 201 -14.86 31.65 5.59
C ASP A 201 -13.63 31.42 6.49
N ARG A 202 -13.60 32.01 7.68
CA ARG A 202 -12.44 31.94 8.57
C ARG A 202 -12.81 32.07 10.04
N PHE A 203 -12.03 31.38 10.85
CA PHE A 203 -12.28 31.07 12.23
C PHE A 203 -10.87 31.21 12.87
N GLU A 204 -10.48 32.35 13.46
CA GLU A 204 -9.13 32.47 14.09
C GLU A 204 -9.09 32.29 15.63
N ASN A 205 -7.90 32.04 16.19
CA ASN A 205 -7.64 31.82 17.62
C ASN A 205 -7.89 33.09 18.46
N ILE A 206 -8.04 32.96 19.78
CA ILE A 206 -8.23 34.08 20.73
C ILE A 206 -7.05 35.07 20.75
N SER A 207 -5.88 34.66 20.23
CA SER A 207 -4.69 35.50 20.10
C SER A 207 -4.50 36.13 18.72
N ASP A 208 -5.39 35.89 17.75
CA ASP A 208 -5.23 36.31 16.35
C ASP A 208 -6.51 36.95 15.78
N PRO A 209 -6.41 37.88 14.82
CA PRO A 209 -7.55 38.58 14.20
C PRO A 209 -8.63 37.70 13.49
N SER A 210 -9.69 37.27 14.20
CA SER A 210 -10.84 36.58 13.57
C SER A 210 -12.01 37.46 13.07
N PRO A 211 -12.71 37.08 11.96
CA PRO A 211 -14.10 37.47 11.59
C PRO A 211 -15.09 37.66 12.74
N LEU A 212 -14.84 37.06 13.90
CA LEU A 212 -15.82 36.79 14.95
C LEU A 212 -15.38 37.19 16.35
N GLY A 213 -14.16 37.72 16.56
CA GLY A 213 -13.67 37.98 17.92
C GLY A 213 -12.32 37.34 18.26
N ALA A 214 -11.29 38.10 18.63
CA ALA A 214 -10.14 37.71 19.45
C ALA A 214 -10.48 37.96 20.93
N GLY A 215 -11.41 37.19 21.48
CA GLY A 215 -11.82 37.32 22.88
C GLY A 215 -12.44 36.03 23.43
N ASN A 216 -12.40 35.85 24.75
CA ASN A 216 -12.88 34.67 25.47
C ASN A 216 -14.41 34.43 25.42
N LEU A 217 -15.15 35.05 24.49
CA LEU A 217 -16.62 34.99 24.41
C LEU A 217 -17.08 34.05 23.28
N PRO A 218 -18.13 33.23 23.51
CA PRO A 218 -18.61 32.28 22.50
C PRO A 218 -19.32 33.00 21.37
N ILE A 219 -19.21 32.45 20.16
CA ILE A 219 -20.23 32.71 19.13
C ILE A 219 -21.52 32.07 19.59
N GLN A 220 -22.54 32.88 19.85
CA GLN A 220 -23.85 32.40 20.23
C GLN A 220 -24.67 32.05 18.99
N VAL A 221 -25.06 30.80 18.83
CA VAL A 221 -25.95 30.34 17.75
C VAL A 221 -27.31 30.05 18.34
N GLY A 222 -28.31 30.76 17.82
CA GLY A 222 -29.69 30.65 18.23
C GLY A 222 -30.06 31.53 19.40
N ASN A 223 -31.36 31.82 19.44
CA ASN A 223 -32.06 32.46 20.55
C ASN A 223 -33.19 31.52 21.06
N GLY A 224 -33.09 30.22 20.81
CA GLY A 224 -34.12 29.23 21.11
C GLY A 224 -35.41 29.31 20.28
N THR A 225 -35.80 30.47 19.73
CA THR A 225 -37.14 30.66 19.13
C THR A 225 -37.28 30.28 17.67
N GLN A 226 -36.21 30.35 16.88
CA GLN A 226 -36.24 30.22 15.41
C GLN A 226 -35.03 29.42 14.92
N THR A 227 -35.12 28.85 13.71
CA THR A 227 -33.99 28.14 13.11
C THR A 227 -32.84 29.10 12.82
N CYS A 228 -31.63 28.65 13.15
CA CYS A 228 -30.41 29.41 12.95
C CYS A 228 -29.33 28.46 12.41
N SER A 229 -28.47 29.01 11.57
CA SER A 229 -27.40 28.23 10.93
C SER A 229 -26.09 29.02 10.96
N ILE A 230 -25.03 28.35 11.37
CA ILE A 230 -23.67 28.76 11.00
C ILE A 230 -23.22 27.88 9.84
N ILE A 231 -22.80 28.53 8.77
CA ILE A 231 -22.22 27.91 7.59
C ILE A 231 -20.75 28.31 7.54
N TYR A 232 -19.88 27.34 7.76
CA TYR A 232 -18.45 27.54 7.54
C TYR A 232 -18.11 27.17 6.09
N THR A 233 -17.49 28.09 5.35
CA THR A 233 -17.08 27.91 3.94
C THR A 233 -15.57 27.94 3.75
N GLY A 234 -14.80 27.99 4.84
CA GLY A 234 -13.36 28.16 4.82
C GLY A 234 -12.54 26.90 4.55
N THR A 235 -11.23 27.09 4.50
CA THR A 235 -10.26 25.99 4.42
C THR A 235 -9.37 25.97 5.67
N GLY A 236 -9.11 24.78 6.23
CA GLY A 236 -8.00 24.50 7.16
C GLY A 236 -8.01 25.09 8.58
N GLU A 237 -9.12 25.07 9.34
CA GLU A 237 -9.10 25.64 10.71
C GLU A 237 -8.60 24.67 11.78
N THR A 238 -7.63 25.10 12.60
CA THR A 238 -6.88 24.23 13.53
C THR A 238 -6.89 24.68 15.00
N THR A 239 -7.63 25.73 15.35
CA THR A 239 -7.63 26.30 16.71
C THR A 239 -8.98 26.34 17.41
N ASN A 240 -8.92 26.10 18.72
CA ASN A 240 -10.02 26.04 19.69
C ASN A 240 -11.08 27.13 19.50
N LYS A 241 -12.32 26.72 19.22
CA LYS A 241 -13.45 27.64 19.05
C LYS A 241 -14.60 27.36 19.99
N TYR A 242 -15.02 28.44 20.61
CA TYR A 242 -16.17 28.45 21.48
C TYR A 242 -17.40 28.88 20.66
N ILE A 243 -18.20 27.91 20.22
CA ILE A 243 -19.56 28.15 19.72
C ILE A 243 -20.50 27.70 20.82
N ALA A 244 -21.21 28.65 21.44
CA ALA A 244 -22.29 28.34 22.34
C ALA A 244 -23.59 28.27 21.52
N VAL A 245 -24.36 27.20 21.68
CA VAL A 245 -25.72 27.15 21.13
C VAL A 245 -26.66 27.72 22.19
N GLY A 246 -27.07 28.97 22.02
CA GLY A 246 -27.74 29.77 23.05
C GLY A 246 -29.27 29.66 23.04
N ALA A 247 -29.86 29.74 24.24
CA ALA A 247 -31.23 30.21 24.40
C ALA A 247 -31.29 31.72 24.23
N GLY A 248 -32.43 32.21 23.77
CA GLY A 248 -32.72 33.63 23.65
C GLY A 248 -33.54 34.13 24.82
N PRO A 249 -33.90 35.42 24.80
CA PRO A 249 -34.89 35.94 25.72
C PRO A 249 -36.23 35.20 25.54
N ALA A 250 -36.74 34.71 26.67
CA ALA A 250 -38.09 34.17 26.93
C ALA A 250 -39.15 34.65 25.92
N THR A 251 -40.00 33.84 25.29
CA THR A 251 -41.09 33.12 25.98
C THR A 251 -41.81 32.01 25.17
N THR A 252 -41.43 31.60 23.95
CA THR A 252 -42.27 30.63 23.15
C THR A 252 -41.54 29.78 22.07
N ALA A 253 -40.45 29.08 22.39
CA ALA A 253 -39.43 28.65 21.41
C ALA A 253 -39.54 27.21 20.81
N LEU A 254 -39.55 27.05 19.46
CA LEU A 254 -39.56 25.78 18.70
C LEU A 254 -38.35 25.56 17.74
N GLY A 255 -37.23 26.27 17.90
CA GLY A 255 -36.11 26.28 16.92
C GLY A 255 -34.88 25.44 17.28
N GLY A 256 -34.30 24.72 16.30
CA GLY A 256 -33.02 24.02 16.41
C GLY A 256 -31.83 24.80 15.82
N ALA A 257 -30.61 24.41 16.20
CA ALA A 257 -29.37 24.99 15.67
C ALA A 257 -28.68 24.03 14.69
N THR A 258 -28.31 24.56 13.53
CA THR A 258 -27.56 23.82 12.51
C THR A 258 -26.14 24.34 12.42
N VAL A 259 -25.17 23.43 12.46
CA VAL A 259 -23.79 23.70 12.11
C VAL A 259 -23.49 23.01 10.79
N THR A 260 -23.23 23.80 9.76
CA THR A 260 -22.91 23.32 8.41
C THR A 260 -21.47 23.65 8.09
N ASN A 261 -20.68 22.63 7.75
CA ASN A 261 -19.38 22.81 7.13
C ASN A 261 -19.51 22.56 5.61
N ASN A 262 -19.49 23.66 4.85
CA ASN A 262 -19.43 23.69 3.39
C ASN A 262 -18.00 23.97 2.87
N GLY A 263 -17.04 24.14 3.78
CA GLY A 263 -15.63 24.31 3.50
C GLY A 263 -14.88 22.98 3.38
N SER A 264 -13.57 23.04 3.12
CA SER A 264 -12.70 21.84 3.07
C SER A 264 -11.88 21.61 4.34
N GLY A 265 -11.91 22.56 5.29
CA GLY A 265 -11.22 22.47 6.58
C GLY A 265 -11.99 21.70 7.66
N PRO A 266 -11.31 21.03 8.61
CA PRO A 266 -11.95 20.45 9.78
C PRO A 266 -12.50 21.54 10.72
N LEU A 267 -13.50 21.21 11.55
CA LEU A 267 -13.99 22.07 12.64
C LEU A 267 -13.68 21.43 13.99
N VAL A 268 -13.02 22.17 14.90
CA VAL A 268 -12.69 21.71 16.26
C VAL A 268 -13.32 22.64 17.31
N PHE A 269 -14.08 22.06 18.23
CA PHE A 269 -14.72 22.75 19.36
C PHE A 269 -14.07 22.32 20.67
N ASN A 270 -13.42 23.23 21.41
CA ASN A 270 -12.72 22.94 22.67
C ASN A 270 -13.16 23.90 23.80
N ALA A 271 -13.14 23.39 25.03
CA ALA A 271 -13.55 24.00 26.29
C ALA A 271 -12.48 24.82 27.03
N GLU A 272 -11.21 24.77 26.64
CA GLU A 272 -10.07 25.18 27.50
C GLU A 272 -9.93 26.68 27.86
N ASN A 273 -10.81 27.59 27.44
CA ASN A 273 -10.67 29.00 27.81
C ASN A 273 -11.50 29.39 29.04
N ARG A 274 -10.87 29.30 30.21
CA ARG A 274 -11.40 29.64 31.53
C ARG A 274 -11.45 31.17 31.69
N SER A 275 -12.65 31.73 31.84
CA SER A 275 -12.83 33.06 32.43
C SER A 275 -12.37 33.02 33.90
N THR A 276 -11.39 33.84 34.27
CA THR A 276 -10.86 34.01 35.64
C THR A 276 -11.73 34.91 36.52
N GLY A 277 -13.06 34.86 36.39
CA GLY A 277 -14.01 35.61 37.22
C GLY A 277 -14.49 34.80 38.43
N GLY A 278 -14.42 35.38 39.64
CA GLY A 278 -14.71 34.74 40.93
C GLY A 278 -16.14 34.21 41.16
N PRO A 279 -16.43 33.70 42.37
CA PRO A 279 -17.63 32.93 42.65
C PRO A 279 -18.88 33.83 42.73
N GLY A 280 -19.84 33.64 41.82
CA GLY A 280 -21.19 34.21 41.96
C GLY A 280 -21.79 34.91 40.74
N SER A 281 -21.09 35.06 39.62
CA SER A 281 -21.66 35.66 38.41
C SER A 281 -21.50 34.74 37.19
N ASN A 282 -22.57 34.05 36.80
CA ASN A 282 -22.67 33.30 35.54
C ASN A 282 -22.85 34.29 34.37
N PRO A 283 -22.12 34.13 33.26
CA PRO A 283 -22.90 34.08 32.00
C PRO A 283 -22.53 32.98 30.99
N TYR A 284 -21.39 32.29 31.06
CA TYR A 284 -21.05 31.26 30.05
C TYR A 284 -20.34 30.07 30.69
N ASP A 285 -21.12 29.03 30.99
CA ASP A 285 -20.68 27.83 31.70
C ASP A 285 -19.59 27.08 30.93
N ASN A 286 -18.49 26.82 31.62
CA ASN A 286 -17.20 26.37 31.09
C ASN A 286 -17.33 25.03 30.37
N GLY A 287 -17.06 25.02 29.05
CA GLY A 287 -16.79 23.78 28.30
C GLY A 287 -17.99 22.89 27.94
N ARG A 288 -19.22 23.39 28.04
CA ARG A 288 -20.45 22.63 27.74
C ARG A 288 -21.24 23.25 26.58
N PHE A 289 -21.61 22.44 25.58
CA PHE A 289 -22.72 22.74 24.66
C PHE A 289 -24.02 22.57 25.45
N ASN A 290 -24.52 23.68 25.99
CA ASN A 290 -25.67 23.68 26.88
C ASN A 290 -26.71 24.71 26.44
N THR A 291 -27.98 24.32 26.34
CA THR A 291 -29.08 25.26 26.06
C THR A 291 -29.57 25.91 27.36
N ASN A 292 -28.84 26.89 27.89
CA ASN A 292 -29.17 27.59 29.15
C ASN A 292 -30.51 28.32 29.09
N TYR A 293 -31.53 27.95 29.88
CA TYR A 293 -32.65 28.87 30.15
C TYR A 293 -33.36 28.61 31.50
N GLN A 294 -33.54 29.68 32.29
CA GLN A 294 -34.38 29.73 33.49
C GLN A 294 -35.79 30.24 33.17
N GLY A 295 -36.65 29.38 32.64
CA GLY A 295 -38.07 29.65 32.61
C GLY A 295 -38.85 28.45 32.12
N ASP A 296 -40.03 28.28 32.73
CA ASP A 296 -41.00 27.22 32.48
C ASP A 296 -41.20 27.00 30.97
N ASN A 297 -40.74 25.84 30.47
CA ASN A 297 -40.81 25.49 29.06
C ASN A 297 -41.42 24.09 28.90
N THR A 298 -42.74 24.06 28.78
CA THR A 298 -43.56 22.86 28.51
C THR A 298 -43.51 22.39 27.03
N ALA A 299 -42.47 22.72 26.25
CA ALA A 299 -42.43 22.48 24.79
C ALA A 299 -41.18 21.72 24.30
N SER A 300 -41.46 20.69 23.48
CA SER A 300 -40.68 19.81 22.57
C SER A 300 -39.14 19.75 22.61
N ALA A 301 -38.61 18.55 22.37
CA ALA A 301 -37.18 18.22 22.31
C ALA A 301 -36.40 19.12 21.31
N ARG A 302 -35.18 19.52 21.69
CA ARG A 302 -34.30 20.40 20.91
C ARG A 302 -33.24 19.56 20.19
N THR A 303 -33.00 19.80 18.90
CA THR A 303 -32.03 19.00 18.10
C THR A 303 -30.77 19.80 17.76
N LEU A 304 -29.60 19.27 18.11
CA LEU A 304 -28.29 19.69 17.59
C LEU A 304 -27.99 18.87 16.33
N THR A 305 -27.85 19.53 15.17
CA THR A 305 -27.57 18.84 13.90
C THR A 305 -26.11 19.04 13.47
N LEU A 306 -25.37 17.92 13.37
CA LEU A 306 -24.02 17.82 12.84
C LEU A 306 -24.07 17.43 11.36
N SER A 307 -23.57 18.30 10.48
CA SER A 307 -23.60 18.10 9.02
C SER A 307 -22.25 18.40 8.35
N GLY A 308 -22.20 18.41 7.01
CA GLY A 308 -20.99 18.68 6.22
C GLY A 308 -20.40 17.47 5.50
N SER A 309 -19.51 17.72 4.55
CA SER A 309 -18.90 16.73 3.63
C SER A 309 -17.37 16.65 3.77
N ASN A 310 -16.85 16.94 4.96
CA ASN A 310 -15.42 17.12 5.21
C ASN A 310 -14.62 15.85 4.89
N VAL A 311 -13.47 16.02 4.24
CA VAL A 311 -12.47 14.96 3.99
C VAL A 311 -11.58 14.68 5.21
N THR A 312 -11.60 15.57 6.20
CA THR A 312 -10.87 15.47 7.48
C THR A 312 -11.85 15.53 8.66
N ASP A 313 -11.43 15.06 9.82
CA ASP A 313 -12.28 14.85 10.99
C ASP A 313 -12.69 16.18 11.66
N SER A 314 -13.97 16.35 11.97
CA SER A 314 -14.45 17.44 12.84
C SER A 314 -14.62 16.92 14.26
N ASP A 315 -14.20 17.67 15.29
CA ASP A 315 -14.11 17.17 16.67
C ASP A 315 -14.82 18.10 17.67
N ILE A 316 -15.75 17.54 18.43
CA ILE A 316 -16.41 18.17 19.57
C ILE A 316 -15.74 17.64 20.84
N ARG A 317 -14.81 18.42 21.39
CA ARG A 317 -14.11 18.10 22.65
C ARG A 317 -14.88 18.54 23.89
N SER A 318 -15.80 19.48 23.73
CA SER A 318 -16.70 19.94 24.80
C SER A 318 -17.80 18.93 25.09
N ILE A 319 -18.41 19.02 26.28
CA ILE A 319 -19.51 18.16 26.71
C ILE A 319 -20.84 18.69 26.16
N ILE A 320 -21.66 17.86 25.52
CA ILE A 320 -23.07 18.13 25.22
C ILE A 320 -23.90 17.63 26.41
N ALA A 321 -24.65 18.51 27.07
CA ALA A 321 -25.36 18.17 28.30
C ALA A 321 -26.77 18.77 28.33
N ASP A 322 -27.71 18.04 28.92
CA ASP A 322 -29.00 18.60 29.32
C ASP A 322 -28.86 19.58 30.49
N GLN A 323 -29.88 20.40 30.72
CA GLN A 323 -29.93 21.34 31.84
C GLN A 323 -30.07 20.60 33.19
N VAL A 324 -29.30 21.03 34.20
CA VAL A 324 -29.37 20.51 35.59
C VAL A 324 -30.11 21.50 36.51
N ASN A 325 -31.26 22.03 36.08
CA ASN A 325 -32.11 22.84 36.95
C ASN A 325 -33.48 22.17 37.11
N LEU A 326 -33.96 22.09 38.36
CA LEU A 326 -35.06 21.24 38.87
C LEU A 326 -36.47 21.50 38.27
N GLN A 327 -36.57 22.24 37.16
CA GLN A 327 -37.83 22.71 36.57
C GLN A 327 -38.00 22.43 35.07
N VAL A 328 -37.06 21.77 34.37
CA VAL A 328 -37.15 21.54 32.92
C VAL A 328 -36.89 20.07 32.55
N THR A 329 -37.82 19.46 31.81
CA THR A 329 -37.84 18.03 31.40
C THR A 329 -37.51 17.81 29.92
N THR A 330 -36.96 18.78 29.19
CA THR A 330 -36.69 18.66 27.74
C THR A 330 -35.24 18.31 27.45
N SER A 331 -35.03 17.14 26.84
CA SER A 331 -33.72 16.56 26.50
C SER A 331 -33.18 17.06 25.14
N ILE A 332 -31.87 17.25 25.01
CA ILE A 332 -31.18 17.51 23.73
C ILE A 332 -31.13 16.22 22.90
N GLN A 333 -31.60 16.30 21.65
CA GLN A 333 -31.41 15.27 20.62
C GLN A 333 -30.16 15.60 19.81
N LEU A 334 -29.37 14.59 19.46
CA LEU A 334 -28.21 14.74 18.57
C LEU A 334 -28.52 14.10 17.22
N ALA A 335 -28.37 14.85 16.11
CA ALA A 335 -28.59 14.34 14.76
C ALA A 335 -27.34 14.50 13.88
N LYS A 336 -26.84 13.41 13.29
CA LYS A 336 -25.70 13.40 12.37
C LYS A 336 -26.17 13.03 10.96
N THR A 337 -26.21 13.99 10.03
CA THR A 337 -26.86 13.83 8.71
C THR A 337 -25.94 13.98 7.49
N GLY A 338 -24.78 14.63 7.61
CA GLY A 338 -23.82 14.85 6.51
C GLY A 338 -22.85 13.68 6.25
N GLY A 339 -22.15 13.67 5.11
CA GLY A 339 -21.22 12.58 4.72
C GLY A 339 -19.88 12.56 5.45
N GLY A 340 -19.44 13.68 6.04
CA GLY A 340 -18.16 13.78 6.75
C GLY A 340 -18.12 13.05 8.09
N LYS A 341 -16.93 12.95 8.69
CA LYS A 341 -16.70 12.35 10.01
C LYS A 341 -16.74 13.41 11.13
N TRP A 342 -17.53 13.14 12.16
CA TRP A 342 -17.61 13.93 13.38
C TRP A 342 -17.19 13.09 14.59
N ILE A 343 -16.34 13.64 15.45
CA ILE A 343 -15.80 13.03 16.65
C ILE A 343 -16.44 13.72 17.87
N LEU A 344 -16.83 12.93 18.85
CA LEU A 344 -17.27 13.36 20.17
C LEU A 344 -16.18 12.94 21.18
N SER A 345 -15.25 13.83 21.46
CA SER A 345 -14.15 13.58 22.42
C SER A 345 -14.51 13.98 23.85
N GLY A 346 -15.58 14.77 24.04
CA GLY A 346 -16.13 15.10 25.37
C GLY A 346 -17.09 14.02 25.89
N ASP A 347 -17.12 13.86 27.22
CA ASP A 347 -18.05 12.92 27.89
C ASP A 347 -19.45 13.53 27.96
N ASN A 348 -20.29 13.24 26.95
CA ASN A 348 -21.59 13.87 26.80
C ASN A 348 -22.62 13.30 27.79
N THR A 349 -23.53 14.14 28.29
CA THR A 349 -24.53 13.78 29.31
C THR A 349 -25.96 14.19 28.93
N TYR A 350 -26.24 14.42 27.65
CA TYR A 350 -27.61 14.65 27.18
C TYR A 350 -28.44 13.36 27.27
N THR A 351 -29.75 13.45 27.45
CA THR A 351 -30.62 12.27 27.62
C THR A 351 -31.51 12.00 26.41
N GLY A 352 -31.45 12.85 25.38
CA GLY A 352 -32.26 12.71 24.18
C GLY A 352 -31.65 11.76 23.16
N THR A 353 -32.43 11.43 22.12
CA THR A 353 -32.05 10.45 21.10
C THR A 353 -30.82 10.91 20.31
N THR A 354 -29.89 9.99 20.08
CA THR A 354 -28.81 10.15 19.10
C THR A 354 -29.23 9.49 17.80
N THR A 355 -29.36 10.25 16.72
CA THR A 355 -29.69 9.74 15.37
C THR A 355 -28.52 9.96 14.42
N VAL A 356 -27.96 8.88 13.87
CA VAL A 356 -26.89 8.91 12.86
C VAL A 356 -27.47 8.47 11.53
N SER A 357 -27.68 9.40 10.59
CA SER A 357 -28.26 9.13 9.27
C SER A 357 -27.30 9.32 8.10
N GLY A 358 -26.09 9.85 8.33
CA GLY A 358 -25.04 9.96 7.29
C GLY A 358 -23.62 9.99 7.86
N GLY A 359 -22.63 9.61 7.04
CA GLY A 359 -21.20 9.65 7.37
C GLY A 359 -20.82 8.84 8.63
N ILE A 360 -19.81 9.33 9.37
CA ILE A 360 -19.32 8.69 10.60
C ILE A 360 -19.57 9.61 11.80
N LEU A 361 -20.15 9.07 12.87
CA LEU A 361 -20.08 9.62 14.22
C LEU A 361 -19.11 8.77 15.04
N GLN A 362 -18.01 9.34 15.52
CA GLN A 362 -17.02 8.65 16.34
C GLN A 362 -17.09 9.14 17.79
N VAL A 363 -17.04 8.22 18.74
CA VAL A 363 -17.01 8.47 20.18
C VAL A 363 -15.58 8.25 20.67
N GLY A 364 -14.98 9.27 21.25
CA GLY A 364 -13.57 9.29 21.65
C GLY A 364 -12.59 9.49 20.50
N ASN A 365 -11.34 9.82 20.86
CA ASN A 365 -10.25 10.07 19.90
C ASN A 365 -8.91 9.46 20.34
N SER A 366 -8.92 8.16 20.66
CA SER A 366 -7.79 7.37 21.18
C SER A 366 -7.33 7.74 22.59
N GLY A 367 -8.13 8.52 23.32
CA GLY A 367 -7.95 8.80 24.75
C GLY A 367 -9.01 8.10 25.60
N THR A 368 -9.07 8.50 26.87
CA THR A 368 -10.04 8.03 27.87
C THR A 368 -11.18 9.03 28.09
N THR A 369 -11.60 9.74 27.04
CA THR A 369 -12.77 10.61 27.07
C THR A 369 -13.56 10.47 25.77
N GLY A 370 -14.85 10.84 25.80
CA GLY A 370 -15.81 10.64 24.72
C GLY A 370 -16.91 9.68 25.12
N GLU A 371 -18.13 10.17 25.29
CA GLU A 371 -19.29 9.34 25.61
C GLU A 371 -20.51 9.85 24.85
N LEU A 372 -21.44 8.99 24.46
CA LEU A 372 -22.75 9.43 23.98
C LEU A 372 -23.64 9.82 25.16
N GLY A 373 -24.68 10.60 24.89
CA GLY A 373 -25.74 10.77 25.87
C GLY A 373 -26.42 9.47 26.29
N SER A 374 -27.13 9.47 27.43
CA SER A 374 -27.83 8.30 27.96
C SER A 374 -29.15 7.96 27.23
N GLY A 375 -29.51 8.75 26.21
CA GLY A 375 -30.72 8.54 25.42
C GLY A 375 -30.63 7.39 24.41
N PRO A 376 -31.75 7.02 23.77
CA PRO A 376 -31.75 5.98 22.73
C PRO A 376 -30.82 6.32 21.56
N VAL A 377 -30.23 5.30 20.94
CA VAL A 377 -29.35 5.47 19.77
C VAL A 377 -29.99 4.81 18.54
N VAL A 378 -30.14 5.57 17.46
CA VAL A 378 -30.57 5.12 16.14
C VAL A 378 -29.45 5.38 15.14
N ASN A 379 -28.76 4.32 14.72
CA ASN A 379 -27.67 4.35 13.76
C ASN A 379 -28.11 3.75 12.42
N ASN A 380 -28.18 4.59 11.39
CA ASN A 380 -28.45 4.24 9.99
C ASN A 380 -27.25 4.55 9.07
N ALA A 381 -26.08 4.92 9.63
CA ALA A 381 -24.85 5.15 8.89
C ALA A 381 -23.67 4.45 9.57
N THR A 382 -22.64 5.15 10.07
CA THR A 382 -21.54 4.54 10.84
C THR A 382 -21.40 5.18 12.21
N LEU A 383 -21.45 4.35 13.26
CA LEU A 383 -21.11 4.73 14.63
C LEU A 383 -19.81 4.03 15.02
N ALA A 384 -18.79 4.81 15.38
CA ALA A 384 -17.48 4.30 15.74
C ALA A 384 -17.14 4.63 17.21
N TYR A 385 -16.46 3.74 17.91
CA TYR A 385 -15.88 3.98 19.23
C TYR A 385 -14.35 3.89 19.10
N LYS A 386 -13.65 4.94 19.50
CA LYS A 386 -12.18 5.01 19.45
C LYS A 386 -11.65 5.44 20.81
N ARG A 387 -11.81 4.58 21.82
CA ARG A 387 -11.34 4.79 23.19
C ARG A 387 -10.18 3.88 23.57
N SER A 388 -9.29 4.37 24.42
CA SER A 388 -8.11 3.60 24.85
C SER A 388 -8.33 2.82 26.14
N ASP A 389 -9.34 3.19 26.93
CA ASP A 389 -9.76 2.53 28.16
C ASP A 389 -10.90 1.53 27.93
N ASP A 390 -11.14 0.72 28.95
CA ASP A 390 -12.19 -0.29 28.95
C ASP A 390 -13.52 0.34 29.36
N ILE A 391 -14.53 0.20 28.51
CA ILE A 391 -15.87 0.76 28.75
C ILE A 391 -16.95 -0.28 28.49
N THR A 392 -18.05 -0.20 29.24
CA THR A 392 -19.25 -1.01 29.00
C THR A 392 -20.35 -0.13 28.42
N LEU A 393 -20.84 -0.48 27.24
CA LEU A 393 -21.95 0.22 26.64
C LEU A 393 -23.27 -0.35 27.16
N SER A 394 -23.99 0.44 27.96
CA SER A 394 -25.32 0.10 28.48
C SER A 394 -26.47 0.58 27.59
N THR A 395 -26.21 1.44 26.61
CA THR A 395 -27.24 1.94 25.69
C THR A 395 -27.43 0.99 24.52
N VAL A 396 -28.70 0.82 24.11
CA VAL A 396 -29.09 -0.04 22.98
C VAL A 396 -29.03 0.75 21.68
N ILE A 397 -28.30 0.23 20.70
CA ILE A 397 -28.15 0.80 19.36
C ILE A 397 -29.12 0.12 18.39
N ASN A 398 -30.03 0.89 17.80
CA ASN A 398 -31.00 0.44 16.79
C ASN A 398 -30.61 0.95 15.40
N GLY A 399 -31.25 0.42 14.35
CA GLY A 399 -31.13 0.92 12.97
C GLY A 399 -30.33 0.01 12.04
N SER A 400 -30.13 0.45 10.80
CA SER A 400 -29.50 -0.35 9.72
C SER A 400 -28.00 -0.07 9.53
N GLY A 401 -27.43 0.83 10.32
CA GLY A 401 -26.05 1.31 10.18
C GLY A 401 -25.00 0.33 10.73
N SER A 402 -23.75 0.57 10.36
CA SER A 402 -22.58 -0.20 10.78
C SER A 402 -22.00 0.33 12.10
N PHE A 403 -21.41 -0.58 12.87
CA PHE A 403 -20.70 -0.30 14.11
C PHE A 403 -19.20 -0.56 13.95
N VAL A 404 -18.35 0.31 14.50
CA VAL A 404 -16.90 0.17 14.43
C VAL A 404 -16.27 0.31 15.82
N GLN A 405 -15.55 -0.72 16.27
CA GLN A 405 -14.61 -0.60 17.38
C GLN A 405 -13.22 -0.29 16.80
N ALA A 406 -12.73 0.93 17.02
CA ALA A 406 -11.47 1.45 16.47
C ALA A 406 -10.45 1.83 17.56
N GLY A 407 -10.84 1.74 18.84
CA GLY A 407 -10.00 2.06 19.98
C GLY A 407 -9.12 0.89 20.41
N SER A 408 -8.04 1.17 21.14
CA SER A 408 -7.16 0.12 21.69
C SER A 408 -7.73 -0.57 22.93
N GLY A 409 -8.71 0.03 23.60
CA GLY A 409 -9.33 -0.51 24.82
C GLY A 409 -10.35 -1.62 24.55
N VAL A 410 -10.96 -2.13 25.62
CA VAL A 410 -12.05 -3.12 25.58
C VAL A 410 -13.40 -2.41 25.59
N LEU A 411 -14.18 -2.52 24.52
CA LEU A 411 -15.58 -2.13 24.51
C LEU A 411 -16.45 -3.35 24.80
N THR A 412 -17.20 -3.33 25.89
CA THR A 412 -18.10 -4.42 26.27
C THR A 412 -19.55 -4.08 25.94
N PHE A 413 -20.21 -4.94 25.16
CA PHE A 413 -21.66 -4.95 25.03
C PHE A 413 -22.26 -5.81 26.14
N GLY A 414 -22.77 -5.15 27.19
CA GLY A 414 -23.42 -5.80 28.31
C GLY A 414 -24.86 -6.25 28.03
N THR A 415 -25.45 -5.79 26.93
CA THR A 415 -26.81 -6.11 26.49
C THR A 415 -26.85 -6.40 24.99
N ALA A 416 -27.92 -7.04 24.52
CA ALA A 416 -28.15 -7.26 23.09
C ALA A 416 -28.22 -5.95 22.29
N GLN A 417 -27.53 -5.93 21.15
CA GLN A 417 -27.49 -4.78 20.24
C GLN A 417 -28.25 -5.13 18.94
N PRO A 418 -29.43 -4.52 18.68
CA PRO A 418 -30.34 -4.91 17.59
C PRO A 418 -30.04 -4.26 16.23
N TYR A 419 -28.96 -3.49 16.08
CA TYR A 419 -28.62 -2.90 14.79
C TYR A 419 -28.30 -3.97 13.74
N ALA A 420 -28.72 -3.74 12.48
CA ALA A 420 -28.62 -4.75 11.42
C ALA A 420 -27.35 -4.66 10.56
N GLY A 421 -26.66 -3.53 10.59
CA GLY A 421 -25.44 -3.33 9.80
C GLY A 421 -24.25 -4.15 10.30
N ARG A 422 -23.13 -4.02 9.59
CA ARG A 422 -21.91 -4.78 9.90
C ARG A 422 -21.23 -4.24 11.15
N THR A 423 -20.56 -5.12 11.88
CA THR A 423 -19.70 -4.80 13.01
C THR A 423 -18.25 -4.99 12.58
N SER A 424 -17.41 -3.97 12.74
CA SER A 424 -15.98 -4.03 12.41
C SER A 424 -15.16 -3.76 13.67
N VAL A 425 -14.26 -4.69 14.01
CA VAL A 425 -13.29 -4.53 15.09
C VAL A 425 -11.93 -4.23 14.45
N GLN A 426 -11.58 -2.96 14.37
CA GLN A 426 -10.37 -2.47 13.70
C GLN A 426 -9.16 -2.43 14.63
N ALA A 427 -9.37 -2.27 15.93
CA ALA A 427 -8.35 -2.29 16.96
C ALA A 427 -8.94 -2.71 18.32
N GLY A 428 -8.08 -3.03 19.28
CA GLY A 428 -8.48 -3.36 20.64
C GLY A 428 -9.39 -4.57 20.71
N THR A 429 -10.33 -4.56 21.67
CA THR A 429 -11.27 -5.67 21.87
C THR A 429 -12.72 -5.17 21.81
N LEU A 430 -13.56 -5.88 21.06
CA LEU A 430 -15.01 -5.84 21.25
C LEU A 430 -15.42 -7.08 22.03
N SER A 431 -15.95 -6.90 23.24
CA SER A 431 -16.39 -7.97 24.13
C SER A 431 -17.91 -8.07 24.16
N LEU A 432 -18.45 -9.28 24.12
CA LEU A 432 -19.84 -9.57 24.45
C LEU A 432 -19.89 -10.11 25.88
N GLY A 433 -20.57 -9.37 26.77
CA GLY A 433 -20.88 -9.90 28.12
C GLY A 433 -21.96 -10.99 28.05
N GLU A 434 -22.34 -11.54 29.21
CA GLU A 434 -23.29 -12.66 29.32
C GLU A 434 -24.62 -12.42 28.57
N ALA A 435 -25.19 -11.22 28.69
CA ALA A 435 -26.40 -10.80 27.99
C ALA A 435 -26.13 -10.01 26.68
N GLY A 436 -24.86 -9.90 26.29
CA GLY A 436 -24.43 -9.27 25.04
C GLY A 436 -24.81 -10.11 23.82
N SER A 437 -25.24 -9.47 22.74
CA SER A 437 -25.59 -10.16 21.50
C SER A 437 -25.46 -9.28 20.28
N LEU A 438 -25.01 -9.86 19.17
CA LEU A 438 -24.93 -9.26 17.84
C LEU A 438 -25.82 -10.01 16.83
N ALA A 439 -26.90 -10.63 17.30
CA ALA A 439 -27.73 -11.52 16.48
C ALA A 439 -28.24 -10.90 15.17
N SER A 440 -28.51 -9.59 15.18
CA SER A 440 -29.01 -8.85 14.02
C SER A 440 -27.91 -8.34 13.08
N SER A 441 -26.65 -8.30 13.52
CA SER A 441 -25.55 -7.81 12.70
C SER A 441 -25.28 -8.78 11.55
N THR A 442 -25.25 -8.26 10.32
CA THR A 442 -25.01 -9.07 9.12
C THR A 442 -23.59 -9.61 8.99
N ALA A 443 -22.61 -8.98 9.64
CA ALA A 443 -21.24 -9.48 9.67
C ALA A 443 -20.47 -8.95 10.88
N VAL A 444 -19.53 -9.74 11.40
CA VAL A 444 -18.50 -9.32 12.37
C VAL A 444 -17.14 -9.53 11.71
N THR A 445 -16.43 -8.45 11.40
CA THR A 445 -15.10 -8.50 10.79
C THR A 445 -14.05 -8.02 11.78
N VAL A 446 -13.07 -8.87 12.07
CA VAL A 446 -11.97 -8.58 13.02
C VAL A 446 -10.68 -8.33 12.25
N SER A 447 -10.12 -7.14 12.35
CA SER A 447 -8.86 -6.79 11.70
C SER A 447 -7.66 -7.46 12.40
N PRO A 448 -6.52 -7.65 11.70
CA PRO A 448 -5.30 -8.16 12.31
C PRO A 448 -4.90 -7.38 13.56
N GLY A 449 -4.56 -8.09 14.64
CA GLY A 449 -4.21 -7.50 15.94
C GLY A 449 -5.40 -7.05 16.81
N ALA A 450 -6.64 -7.12 16.30
CA ALA A 450 -7.85 -6.85 17.06
C ALA A 450 -8.52 -8.15 17.55
N MET A 451 -9.38 -8.03 18.56
CA MET A 451 -10.00 -9.15 19.25
C MET A 451 -11.53 -9.01 19.32
N PHE A 452 -12.24 -10.09 19.02
CA PHE A 452 -13.66 -10.23 19.31
C PHE A 452 -13.84 -11.24 20.46
N TYR A 453 -14.10 -10.73 21.66
CA TYR A 453 -14.17 -11.54 22.87
C TYR A 453 -15.60 -12.02 23.13
N VAL A 454 -15.78 -13.34 23.15
CA VAL A 454 -17.07 -14.01 23.28
C VAL A 454 -17.06 -15.14 24.31
N ALA A 455 -16.00 -15.26 25.12
CA ALA A 455 -15.89 -16.34 26.11
C ALA A 455 -16.99 -16.27 27.19
N ASP A 456 -17.51 -15.07 27.46
CA ASP A 456 -18.53 -14.84 28.50
C ASP A 456 -19.97 -14.95 27.98
N VAL A 457 -20.20 -15.21 26.68
CA VAL A 457 -21.56 -15.27 26.14
C VAL A 457 -22.37 -16.42 26.74
N ALA A 458 -23.66 -16.17 26.99
CA ALA A 458 -24.56 -17.19 27.50
C ALA A 458 -24.52 -18.47 26.61
N GLY A 459 -24.24 -19.61 27.24
CA GLY A 459 -24.07 -20.90 26.55
C GLY A 459 -22.61 -21.27 26.26
N GLY A 460 -21.63 -20.42 26.57
CA GLY A 460 -20.20 -20.72 26.53
C GLY A 460 -19.59 -20.84 25.13
N SER A 461 -20.36 -20.57 24.07
CA SER A 461 -19.92 -20.57 22.69
C SER A 461 -20.72 -19.54 21.89
N TYR A 462 -20.04 -18.72 21.09
CA TYR A 462 -20.70 -17.81 20.17
C TYR A 462 -21.35 -18.58 19.02
N ALA A 463 -22.67 -18.71 19.09
CA ALA A 463 -23.46 -19.27 18.00
C ALA A 463 -23.63 -18.21 16.90
N VAL A 464 -22.89 -18.37 15.79
CA VAL A 464 -22.98 -17.45 14.66
C VAL A 464 -24.41 -17.51 14.11
N PRO A 465 -25.17 -16.40 14.11
CA PRO A 465 -26.53 -16.36 13.61
C PRO A 465 -26.64 -16.70 12.13
N SER A 466 -27.79 -17.25 11.72
CA SER A 466 -28.09 -17.47 10.30
C SER A 466 -28.03 -16.16 9.52
N GLY A 467 -27.28 -16.14 8.42
CA GLY A 467 -27.06 -14.95 7.59
C GLY A 467 -25.95 -14.03 8.08
N GLN A 468 -25.36 -14.28 9.25
CA GLN A 468 -24.19 -13.56 9.73
C GLN A 468 -22.89 -14.20 9.20
N THR A 469 -21.95 -13.34 8.81
CA THR A 469 -20.57 -13.74 8.52
C THR A 469 -19.63 -13.29 9.64
N VAL A 470 -18.89 -14.21 10.26
CA VAL A 470 -17.73 -13.87 11.09
C VAL A 470 -16.47 -14.02 10.25
N GLY A 471 -15.64 -12.98 10.19
CA GLY A 471 -14.48 -12.97 9.32
C GLY A 471 -13.37 -12.00 9.73
N GLY A 472 -12.40 -11.81 8.84
CA GLY A 472 -11.25 -10.93 9.07
C GLY A 472 -9.97 -11.68 9.44
N GLY A 473 -8.90 -10.93 9.67
CA GLY A 473 -7.55 -11.43 9.96
C GLY A 473 -7.16 -11.42 11.44
N GLY A 474 -8.10 -11.16 12.34
CA GLY A 474 -7.88 -10.99 13.78
C GLY A 474 -8.15 -12.25 14.61
N THR A 475 -8.43 -12.06 15.89
CA THR A 475 -8.68 -13.15 16.85
C THR A 475 -10.10 -13.10 17.42
N VAL A 476 -10.79 -14.23 17.47
CA VAL A 476 -12.00 -14.45 18.27
C VAL A 476 -11.59 -15.18 19.55
N VAL A 477 -11.89 -14.60 20.70
CA VAL A 477 -11.57 -15.20 22.00
C VAL A 477 -12.78 -15.90 22.57
N GLY A 478 -12.71 -17.22 22.70
CA GLY A 478 -13.81 -18.09 23.13
C GLY A 478 -14.25 -19.06 22.04
N ALA A 479 -15.14 -19.98 22.40
CA ALA A 479 -15.64 -20.99 21.48
C ALA A 479 -16.63 -20.41 20.47
N MET A 480 -16.72 -21.03 19.29
CA MET A 480 -17.61 -20.59 18.20
C MET A 480 -18.30 -21.78 17.52
N SER A 481 -19.57 -21.60 17.14
CA SER A 481 -20.30 -22.60 16.33
C SER A 481 -20.90 -21.99 15.07
N VAL A 482 -20.65 -22.61 13.93
CA VAL A 482 -21.14 -22.18 12.60
C VAL A 482 -22.22 -23.15 12.13
N GLY A 483 -23.49 -22.79 12.35
CA GLY A 483 -24.66 -23.59 11.99
C GLY A 483 -25.30 -23.20 10.66
N ALA A 484 -26.54 -23.64 10.43
CA ALA A 484 -27.25 -23.41 9.18
C ALA A 484 -27.32 -21.92 8.79
N GLY A 485 -26.87 -21.61 7.57
CA GLY A 485 -26.90 -20.24 7.03
C GLY A 485 -25.86 -19.28 7.61
N ALA A 486 -25.12 -19.67 8.65
CA ALA A 486 -23.99 -18.91 9.18
C ALA A 486 -22.75 -19.08 8.30
N THR A 487 -21.85 -18.09 8.30
CA THR A 487 -20.62 -18.13 7.51
C THR A 487 -19.40 -17.78 8.35
N VAL A 488 -18.33 -18.56 8.19
CA VAL A 488 -16.96 -18.16 8.57
C VAL A 488 -16.19 -17.76 7.32
N SER A 489 -15.50 -16.62 7.38
CA SER A 489 -14.75 -16.03 6.25
C SER A 489 -13.43 -15.45 6.74
N PRO A 490 -12.41 -16.28 6.99
CA PRO A 490 -11.08 -15.81 7.36
C PRO A 490 -10.53 -14.80 6.36
N GLY A 491 -9.68 -13.88 6.83
CA GLY A 491 -9.05 -12.87 5.98
C GLY A 491 -9.92 -11.64 5.66
N MET A 492 -9.30 -10.62 5.09
CA MET A 492 -9.92 -9.42 4.49
C MET A 492 -9.50 -9.27 3.01
N SER A 493 -9.34 -10.41 2.33
CA SER A 493 -8.24 -10.84 1.43
C SER A 493 -7.55 -12.03 2.11
N PRO A 494 -6.95 -13.00 1.38
CA PRO A 494 -6.40 -14.22 1.96
C PRO A 494 -5.68 -13.99 3.29
N GLY A 495 -6.06 -14.69 4.33
CA GLY A 495 -5.60 -14.38 5.69
C GLY A 495 -5.94 -15.44 6.71
N THR A 496 -5.54 -15.18 7.95
CA THR A 496 -5.82 -16.09 9.08
C THR A 496 -6.86 -15.47 10.00
N LEU A 497 -7.95 -16.20 10.27
CA LEU A 497 -8.83 -15.90 11.40
C LEU A 497 -8.50 -16.90 12.52
N ALA A 498 -8.05 -16.37 13.65
CA ALA A 498 -7.72 -17.19 14.82
C ALA A 498 -8.91 -17.28 15.77
N ILE A 499 -9.22 -18.48 16.25
CA ILE A 499 -10.21 -18.74 17.30
C ILE A 499 -9.47 -19.38 18.47
N THR A 500 -9.50 -18.79 19.66
CA THR A 500 -8.63 -19.27 20.76
C THR A 500 -9.08 -20.60 21.37
N ASP A 501 -10.35 -20.97 21.19
CA ASP A 501 -10.97 -22.16 21.78
C ASP A 501 -11.63 -23.03 20.70
N ALA A 502 -12.54 -23.94 21.08
CA ALA A 502 -13.16 -24.91 20.20
C ALA A 502 -14.06 -24.27 19.12
N VAL A 503 -14.04 -24.87 17.93
CA VAL A 503 -14.94 -24.52 16.82
C VAL A 503 -15.80 -25.71 16.45
N THR A 504 -17.10 -25.48 16.27
CA THR A 504 -18.04 -26.50 15.74
C THR A 504 -18.54 -26.11 14.36
N LEU A 505 -18.31 -26.96 13.35
CA LEU A 505 -18.87 -26.82 12.00
C LEU A 505 -20.15 -27.65 11.90
N GLY A 506 -21.30 -26.99 11.97
CA GLY A 506 -22.63 -27.62 11.99
C GLY A 506 -23.29 -27.77 10.62
N SER A 507 -24.38 -28.54 10.55
CA SER A 507 -25.12 -28.76 9.29
C SER A 507 -25.56 -27.45 8.63
N GLY A 508 -25.40 -27.35 7.30
CA GLY A 508 -25.81 -26.19 6.51
C GLY A 508 -24.99 -24.91 6.70
N GLY A 509 -23.93 -24.94 7.53
CA GLY A 509 -22.99 -23.83 7.70
C GLY A 509 -22.06 -23.64 6.50
N ASN A 510 -21.42 -22.48 6.44
CA ASN A 510 -20.59 -22.07 5.30
C ASN A 510 -19.18 -21.66 5.73
N TYR A 511 -18.20 -22.00 4.93
CA TYR A 511 -16.85 -21.45 4.96
C TYR A 511 -16.56 -20.81 3.60
N ALA A 512 -16.52 -19.48 3.56
CA ALA A 512 -16.04 -18.73 2.41
C ALA A 512 -14.50 -18.72 2.44
N TRP A 513 -13.89 -19.44 1.50
CA TRP A 513 -12.44 -19.62 1.43
C TRP A 513 -11.88 -18.96 0.18
N GLN A 514 -10.95 -18.03 0.37
CA GLN A 514 -10.30 -17.25 -0.68
C GLN A 514 -8.90 -17.76 -1.02
N MET A 515 -8.53 -17.63 -2.30
CA MET A 515 -7.18 -17.95 -2.79
C MET A 515 -6.73 -16.96 -3.86
N LEU A 516 -5.59 -16.31 -3.63
CA LEU A 516 -4.87 -15.48 -4.62
C LEU A 516 -3.83 -16.31 -5.39
N SER A 517 -3.20 -17.30 -4.73
CA SER A 517 -2.26 -18.22 -5.37
C SER A 517 -2.40 -19.64 -4.86
N ALA A 518 -2.28 -20.61 -5.78
CA ALA A 518 -2.25 -22.04 -5.45
C ALA A 518 -0.95 -22.50 -4.78
N THR A 519 0.06 -21.63 -4.66
CA THR A 519 1.31 -21.92 -3.95
C THR A 519 1.57 -20.88 -2.85
N GLY A 520 2.39 -21.27 -1.86
CA GLY A 520 2.72 -20.43 -0.72
C GLY A 520 2.28 -21.04 0.61
N THR A 521 1.89 -20.19 1.56
CA THR A 521 1.63 -20.59 2.95
C THR A 521 0.19 -20.29 3.32
N ALA A 522 -0.47 -21.22 4.01
CA ALA A 522 -1.84 -21.02 4.50
C ALA A 522 -1.91 -19.78 5.40
N GLY A 523 -2.94 -18.96 5.19
CA GLY A 523 -3.21 -17.78 6.00
C GLY A 523 -2.39 -16.53 5.63
N ALA A 524 -1.55 -16.60 4.60
CA ALA A 524 -0.77 -15.46 4.12
C ALA A 524 -1.55 -14.64 3.06
N ALA A 525 -1.35 -13.32 3.08
CA ALA A 525 -1.98 -12.36 2.16
C ALA A 525 -1.83 -12.66 0.67
N ALA A 526 -0.73 -13.31 0.29
CA ALA A 526 -0.41 -13.65 -1.11
C ALA A 526 -0.83 -15.07 -1.53
N SER A 527 -1.46 -15.84 -0.62
CA SER A 527 -1.73 -17.27 -0.80
C SER A 527 -3.22 -17.58 -0.67
N TRP A 528 -3.66 -18.19 0.43
CA TRP A 528 -5.04 -18.61 0.66
C TRP A 528 -5.43 -18.51 2.13
N ASP A 529 -6.72 -18.53 2.41
CA ASP A 529 -7.27 -18.40 3.77
C ASP A 529 -6.95 -19.58 4.70
N LEU A 530 -6.82 -19.27 5.98
CA LEU A 530 -6.69 -20.25 7.06
C LEU A 530 -7.64 -19.93 8.22
N LEU A 531 -8.39 -20.93 8.65
CA LEU A 531 -9.05 -20.93 9.95
C LEU A 531 -8.13 -21.59 10.99
N ASP A 532 -7.60 -20.81 11.93
CA ASP A 532 -6.70 -21.30 12.97
C ASP A 532 -7.46 -21.48 14.29
N VAL A 533 -7.57 -22.72 14.77
CA VAL A 533 -8.37 -23.09 15.95
C VAL A 533 -7.44 -23.53 17.08
N GLY A 534 -7.37 -22.74 18.14
CA GLY A 534 -6.60 -23.03 19.35
C GLY A 534 -7.17 -24.20 20.17
N GLY A 535 -8.48 -24.46 20.07
CA GLY A 535 -9.14 -25.61 20.67
C GLY A 535 -9.33 -26.78 19.70
N SER A 536 -10.36 -27.61 19.97
CA SER A 536 -10.76 -28.70 19.06
C SER A 536 -11.66 -28.20 17.93
N LEU A 537 -11.51 -28.76 16.73
CA LEU A 537 -12.44 -28.54 15.61
C LEU A 537 -13.39 -29.74 15.47
N THR A 538 -14.67 -29.53 15.76
CA THR A 538 -15.70 -30.58 15.70
C THR A 538 -16.51 -30.47 14.42
N ILE A 539 -16.56 -31.54 13.62
CA ILE A 539 -17.38 -31.64 12.41
C ILE A 539 -18.74 -32.25 12.74
N ALA A 540 -19.69 -31.40 13.11
CA ALA A 540 -21.04 -31.77 13.54
C ALA A 540 -22.05 -31.86 12.38
N SER A 541 -21.69 -31.46 11.17
CA SER A 541 -22.51 -31.62 9.97
C SER A 541 -22.79 -33.09 9.63
N THR A 542 -23.77 -33.32 8.77
CA THR A 542 -24.19 -34.65 8.30
C THR A 542 -24.00 -34.78 6.79
N SER A 543 -24.04 -36.00 6.24
CA SER A 543 -24.01 -36.19 4.79
C SER A 543 -25.30 -35.76 4.08
N VAL A 544 -26.40 -35.59 4.82
CA VAL A 544 -27.69 -35.12 4.28
C VAL A 544 -27.71 -33.59 4.19
N ASP A 545 -27.14 -32.93 5.19
CA ASP A 545 -26.98 -31.47 5.23
C ASP A 545 -25.52 -31.11 5.53
N PRO A 546 -24.65 -31.17 4.50
CA PRO A 546 -23.22 -31.00 4.66
C PRO A 546 -22.83 -29.55 4.97
N PHE A 547 -21.68 -29.40 5.61
CA PHE A 547 -21.03 -28.10 5.79
C PHE A 547 -20.41 -27.67 4.45
N LYS A 548 -20.62 -26.42 4.04
CA LYS A 548 -20.30 -25.95 2.69
C LYS A 548 -18.96 -25.22 2.68
N VAL A 549 -18.03 -25.67 1.84
CA VAL A 549 -16.78 -24.96 1.55
C VAL A 549 -16.95 -24.24 0.23
N ASN A 550 -17.13 -22.93 0.30
CA ASN A 550 -17.42 -22.05 -0.84
C ASN A 550 -16.11 -21.44 -1.32
N LEU A 551 -15.62 -21.89 -2.48
CA LEU A 551 -14.32 -21.49 -3.00
C LEU A 551 -14.41 -20.19 -3.79
N TRP A 552 -13.44 -19.31 -3.58
CA TRP A 552 -13.31 -18.05 -4.31
C TRP A 552 -11.85 -17.79 -4.68
N THR A 553 -11.55 -17.68 -5.98
CA THR A 553 -10.23 -17.27 -6.43
C THR A 553 -10.18 -15.78 -6.77
N LEU A 554 -9.04 -15.18 -6.49
CA LEU A 554 -8.77 -13.76 -6.68
C LEU A 554 -7.65 -13.56 -7.70
N SER A 555 -7.71 -12.45 -8.43
CA SER A 555 -6.61 -11.92 -9.26
C SER A 555 -5.99 -10.64 -8.67
N GLY A 556 -6.57 -10.10 -7.60
CA GLY A 556 -6.09 -8.93 -6.88
C GLY A 556 -6.73 -8.80 -5.49
N VAL A 557 -6.04 -8.09 -4.60
CA VAL A 557 -6.41 -7.83 -3.20
C VAL A 557 -6.34 -6.32 -2.97
N SER A 558 -7.33 -5.74 -2.30
CA SER A 558 -7.53 -4.28 -2.09
C SER A 558 -8.05 -3.45 -3.30
N PRO A 559 -9.35 -3.56 -3.64
CA PRO A 559 -10.34 -4.50 -3.11
C PRO A 559 -10.13 -5.91 -3.67
N ASP A 560 -10.76 -6.92 -3.06
CA ASP A 560 -10.78 -8.27 -3.63
C ASP A 560 -11.36 -8.23 -5.05
N VAL A 561 -10.59 -8.73 -6.01
CA VAL A 561 -10.99 -8.83 -7.42
C VAL A 561 -11.12 -10.29 -7.79
N SER A 562 -12.33 -10.73 -8.12
CA SER A 562 -12.57 -12.09 -8.63
C SER A 562 -11.74 -12.35 -9.89
N GLY A 563 -11.05 -13.49 -9.92
CA GLY A 563 -10.25 -13.88 -11.07
C GLY A 563 -9.48 -15.17 -10.82
N SER A 564 -8.67 -15.56 -11.80
CA SER A 564 -7.86 -16.78 -11.70
C SER A 564 -6.74 -16.61 -10.65
N ALA A 565 -6.66 -17.54 -9.71
CA ALA A 565 -5.55 -17.63 -8.78
C ALA A 565 -4.26 -17.95 -9.54
N ALA A 566 -3.17 -17.31 -9.11
CA ALA A 566 -1.84 -17.54 -9.68
C ALA A 566 -1.31 -18.95 -9.36
N ASN A 567 -0.47 -19.49 -10.23
CA ASN A 567 0.24 -20.78 -10.04
C ASN A 567 -0.65 -22.02 -9.91
N PHE A 568 -1.94 -21.93 -10.26
CA PHE A 568 -2.78 -23.12 -10.38
C PHE A 568 -2.61 -23.74 -11.77
N ASP A 569 -2.15 -24.99 -11.81
CA ASP A 569 -2.04 -25.81 -13.03
C ASP A 569 -2.97 -27.03 -12.92
N ALA A 570 -4.02 -27.06 -13.73
CA ALA A 570 -5.01 -28.14 -13.70
C ALA A 570 -4.44 -29.53 -14.03
N GLY A 571 -3.21 -29.62 -14.57
CA GLY A 571 -2.49 -30.88 -14.77
C GLY A 571 -1.82 -31.44 -13.52
N GLN A 572 -1.74 -30.67 -12.43
CA GLN A 572 -1.05 -31.04 -11.19
C GLN A 572 -2.02 -31.28 -10.02
N ASN A 573 -1.60 -32.11 -9.07
CA ASN A 573 -2.31 -32.27 -7.81
C ASN A 573 -1.90 -31.15 -6.83
N PHE A 574 -2.87 -30.65 -6.05
CA PHE A 574 -2.61 -29.66 -5.00
C PHE A 574 -3.28 -30.07 -3.69
N THR A 575 -2.70 -29.61 -2.59
CA THR A 575 -3.26 -29.76 -1.24
C THR A 575 -3.05 -28.46 -0.48
N TRP A 576 -4.15 -27.86 -0.02
CA TRP A 576 -4.14 -26.61 0.73
C TRP A 576 -4.72 -26.84 2.12
N LYS A 577 -3.94 -26.49 3.15
CA LYS A 577 -4.44 -26.43 4.51
C LYS A 577 -5.43 -25.28 4.63
N ILE A 578 -6.70 -25.60 4.93
CA ILE A 578 -7.78 -24.60 5.06
C ILE A 578 -8.16 -24.38 6.52
N ALA A 579 -7.94 -25.36 7.40
CA ALA A 579 -8.08 -25.17 8.83
C ALA A 579 -7.05 -25.99 9.60
N THR A 580 -6.69 -25.54 10.79
CA THR A 580 -5.86 -26.29 11.74
C THR A 580 -6.48 -26.22 13.13
N ALA A 581 -6.32 -27.27 13.94
CA ALA A 581 -6.89 -27.35 15.27
C ALA A 581 -5.88 -27.91 16.28
N ALA A 582 -5.40 -27.07 17.19
CA ALA A 582 -4.42 -27.51 18.20
C ALA A 582 -4.97 -28.60 19.13
N GLY A 583 -6.27 -28.57 19.43
CA GLY A 583 -7.00 -29.61 20.17
C GLY A 583 -7.45 -30.82 19.33
N GLY A 584 -7.07 -30.89 18.05
CA GLY A 584 -7.42 -31.96 17.13
C GLY A 584 -8.78 -31.80 16.45
N ILE A 585 -9.02 -32.65 15.44
CA ILE A 585 -10.27 -32.66 14.65
C ILE A 585 -11.08 -33.91 15.00
N SER A 586 -12.38 -33.74 15.29
CA SER A 586 -13.31 -34.83 15.63
C SER A 586 -14.50 -34.88 14.67
N GLY A 587 -15.07 -36.08 14.45
CA GLY A 587 -16.28 -36.26 13.64
C GLY A 587 -16.10 -36.14 12.11
N PHE A 588 -14.86 -36.09 11.62
CA PHE A 588 -14.53 -35.92 10.21
C PHE A 588 -15.02 -37.10 9.35
N ALA A 589 -15.67 -36.76 8.24
CA ALA A 589 -15.87 -37.62 7.08
C ALA A 589 -16.02 -36.72 5.84
N ALA A 590 -15.38 -37.07 4.72
CA ALA A 590 -15.36 -36.20 3.53
C ALA A 590 -16.76 -35.90 2.98
N ASN A 591 -17.70 -36.85 3.07
CA ASN A 591 -19.09 -36.69 2.61
C ASN A 591 -19.94 -35.76 3.49
N LYS A 592 -19.43 -35.29 4.63
CA LYS A 592 -20.07 -34.24 5.45
C LYS A 592 -19.74 -32.82 4.98
N PHE A 593 -18.97 -32.70 3.90
CA PHE A 593 -18.64 -31.44 3.25
C PHE A 593 -19.20 -31.40 1.83
N LEU A 594 -19.64 -30.21 1.43
CA LEU A 594 -19.99 -29.89 0.04
C LEU A 594 -19.05 -28.79 -0.43
N ILE A 595 -18.30 -29.05 -1.49
CA ILE A 595 -17.37 -28.07 -2.07
C ILE A 595 -18.07 -27.36 -3.23
N ASN A 596 -18.21 -26.05 -3.13
CA ASN A 596 -18.85 -25.23 -4.15
C ASN A 596 -17.81 -24.39 -4.90
N THR A 597 -17.69 -24.61 -6.20
CA THR A 597 -16.79 -23.88 -7.11
C THR A 597 -17.48 -22.75 -7.89
N SER A 598 -18.82 -22.71 -7.91
CA SER A 598 -19.60 -21.72 -8.66
C SER A 598 -19.71 -20.37 -7.93
N ALA A 599 -19.72 -19.27 -8.67
CA ALA A 599 -20.01 -17.93 -8.14
C ALA A 599 -21.43 -17.78 -7.55
N THR A 600 -22.35 -18.71 -7.81
CA THR A 600 -23.71 -18.69 -7.25
C THR A 600 -23.77 -19.06 -5.77
N ASN A 601 -22.63 -19.38 -5.13
CA ASN A 601 -22.52 -19.78 -3.73
C ASN A 601 -22.34 -18.59 -2.76
N GLY A 602 -22.54 -17.35 -3.22
CA GLY A 602 -22.33 -16.14 -2.43
C GLY A 602 -20.89 -15.62 -2.42
N THR A 603 -20.00 -16.20 -3.24
CA THR A 603 -18.62 -15.74 -3.47
C THR A 603 -18.39 -15.42 -4.96
N GLY A 604 -17.17 -15.06 -5.36
CA GLY A 604 -16.83 -14.92 -6.79
C GLY A 604 -16.53 -16.23 -7.52
N GLY A 605 -16.53 -17.38 -6.83
CA GLY A 605 -16.30 -18.70 -7.42
C GLY A 605 -14.83 -19.04 -7.70
N PHE A 606 -14.57 -20.27 -8.10
CA PHE A 606 -13.26 -20.78 -8.50
C PHE A 606 -13.07 -20.59 -10.02
N ALA A 607 -12.31 -19.57 -10.40
CA ALA A 607 -12.24 -19.11 -11.78
C ALA A 607 -11.26 -19.89 -12.66
N ASN A 608 -10.25 -20.54 -12.08
CA ASN A 608 -9.30 -21.35 -12.86
C ASN A 608 -10.02 -22.57 -13.48
N GLY A 609 -9.74 -22.85 -14.75
CA GLY A 609 -10.26 -24.04 -15.42
C GLY A 609 -9.72 -25.31 -14.78
N LEU A 610 -10.60 -26.29 -14.50
CA LEU A 610 -10.23 -27.51 -13.76
C LEU A 610 -9.73 -28.66 -14.65
N ALA A 611 -9.87 -28.54 -15.98
CA ALA A 611 -9.48 -29.58 -16.95
C ALA A 611 -9.98 -31.01 -16.61
N GLY A 612 -11.14 -31.13 -15.96
CA GLY A 612 -11.71 -32.41 -15.52
C GLY A 612 -11.21 -32.92 -14.17
N GLY A 613 -10.29 -32.22 -13.51
CA GLY A 613 -9.88 -32.49 -12.13
C GLY A 613 -10.99 -32.20 -11.11
N VAL A 614 -10.84 -32.74 -9.91
CA VAL A 614 -11.87 -32.73 -8.86
C VAL A 614 -11.32 -32.25 -7.52
N PHE A 615 -12.17 -31.59 -6.73
CA PHE A 615 -11.86 -31.21 -5.35
C PHE A 615 -12.42 -32.23 -4.35
N SER A 616 -11.70 -32.42 -3.25
CA SER A 616 -12.15 -33.19 -2.08
C SER A 616 -11.63 -32.55 -0.78
N ILE A 617 -12.19 -32.94 0.36
CA ILE A 617 -11.68 -32.57 1.68
C ILE A 617 -11.01 -33.80 2.31
N ALA A 618 -9.81 -33.60 2.86
CA ALA A 618 -9.06 -34.62 3.60
C ALA A 618 -8.63 -34.09 4.97
N GLN A 619 -8.47 -34.99 5.93
CA GLN A 619 -7.84 -34.70 7.21
C GLN A 619 -6.42 -35.27 7.21
N SER A 620 -5.43 -34.49 7.65
CA SER A 620 -4.07 -34.95 7.90
C SER A 620 -3.65 -34.51 9.30
N GLY A 621 -3.61 -35.44 10.25
CA GLY A 621 -3.39 -35.12 11.67
C GLY A 621 -4.44 -34.11 12.17
N ASN A 622 -3.96 -32.94 12.57
CA ASN A 622 -4.77 -31.83 13.10
C ASN A 622 -5.20 -30.81 12.04
N ASP A 623 -4.89 -31.05 10.76
CA ASP A 623 -5.19 -30.15 9.66
C ASP A 623 -6.34 -30.67 8.81
N LEU A 624 -7.25 -29.76 8.46
CA LEU A 624 -8.26 -29.95 7.42
C LEU A 624 -7.71 -29.38 6.10
N ASN A 625 -7.70 -30.20 5.06
CA ASN A 625 -7.10 -29.87 3.77
C ASN A 625 -8.13 -29.92 2.64
N LEU A 626 -8.10 -28.92 1.77
CA LEU A 626 -8.72 -28.96 0.45
C LEU A 626 -7.72 -29.60 -0.53
N VAL A 627 -8.13 -30.64 -1.23
CA VAL A 627 -7.29 -31.39 -2.17
C VAL A 627 -7.86 -31.26 -3.56
N PHE A 628 -7.04 -30.81 -4.51
CA PHE A 628 -7.34 -30.90 -5.94
C PHE A 628 -6.56 -32.06 -6.56
N THR A 629 -7.27 -32.94 -7.28
CA THR A 629 -6.66 -34.03 -8.04
C THR A 629 -6.85 -33.77 -9.53
N SER A 630 -5.75 -33.72 -10.28
CA SER A 630 -5.78 -33.50 -11.73
C SER A 630 -6.37 -34.70 -12.48
N ALA A 631 -6.91 -34.44 -13.67
CA ALA A 631 -7.31 -35.49 -14.59
C ALA A 631 -6.07 -36.12 -15.25
N ALA A 632 -6.12 -37.43 -15.55
CA ALA A 632 -5.05 -38.10 -16.28
C ALA A 632 -4.85 -37.47 -17.69
N PRO A 633 -3.60 -37.39 -18.21
CA PRO A 633 -3.34 -36.80 -19.51
C PRO A 633 -4.01 -37.60 -20.64
N PRO A 634 -4.46 -36.94 -21.73
CA PRO A 634 -5.06 -37.63 -22.87
C PRO A 634 -4.01 -38.49 -23.60
N THR A 635 -4.40 -39.69 -24.03
CA THR A 635 -3.58 -40.65 -24.81
C THR A 635 -4.27 -41.02 -26.12
N ILE A 636 -3.53 -41.07 -27.22
CA ILE A 636 -4.00 -41.67 -28.48
C ILE A 636 -3.83 -43.19 -28.36
N THR A 637 -4.92 -43.95 -28.39
CA THR A 637 -4.84 -45.43 -28.36
C THR A 637 -5.12 -46.01 -29.75
N ILE A 638 -4.13 -46.71 -30.30
CA ILE A 638 -4.23 -47.43 -31.58
C ILE A 638 -4.33 -48.92 -31.27
N THR A 639 -5.53 -49.48 -31.44
CA THR A 639 -5.79 -50.90 -31.17
C THR A 639 -5.74 -51.70 -32.46
N VAL A 640 -4.77 -52.62 -32.58
CA VAL A 640 -4.75 -53.63 -33.65
C VAL A 640 -5.00 -54.98 -33.00
N ALA A 641 -6.24 -55.45 -33.04
CA ALA A 641 -6.67 -56.65 -32.32
C ALA A 641 -5.94 -57.92 -32.82
N SER A 642 -5.77 -58.07 -34.13
CA SER A 642 -5.12 -59.21 -34.80
C SER A 642 -4.62 -58.85 -36.20
N GLY A 643 -3.74 -59.67 -36.79
CA GLY A 643 -3.20 -59.43 -38.14
C GLY A 643 -2.21 -58.27 -38.20
N THR A 644 -1.92 -57.76 -39.40
CA THR A 644 -0.97 -56.66 -39.62
C THR A 644 -1.67 -55.46 -40.26
N GLN A 645 -1.49 -54.27 -39.71
CA GLN A 645 -1.99 -53.01 -40.27
C GLN A 645 -0.91 -51.93 -40.30
N THR A 646 -0.88 -51.10 -41.33
CA THR A 646 -0.02 -49.89 -41.35
C THR A 646 -0.66 -48.77 -40.52
N GLN A 647 0.13 -47.79 -40.10
CA GLN A 647 -0.37 -46.65 -39.32
C GLN A 647 -1.53 -45.93 -40.03
N ALA A 648 -1.42 -45.76 -41.35
CA ALA A 648 -2.45 -45.12 -42.16
C ALA A 648 -3.74 -45.94 -42.23
N ALA A 649 -3.63 -47.28 -42.36
CA ALA A 649 -4.78 -48.18 -42.35
C ALA A 649 -5.50 -48.21 -40.99
N ALA A 650 -4.77 -47.95 -39.89
CA ALA A 650 -5.33 -47.82 -38.56
C ALA A 650 -5.98 -46.44 -38.29
N GLY A 651 -6.06 -45.55 -39.29
CA GLY A 651 -6.69 -44.23 -39.20
C GLY A 651 -5.73 -43.09 -38.86
N TYR A 652 -4.42 -43.36 -38.79
CA TYR A 652 -3.39 -42.39 -38.38
C TYR A 652 -2.33 -42.24 -39.48
N PRO A 653 -2.61 -41.45 -40.54
CA PRO A 653 -1.68 -41.30 -41.66
C PRO A 653 -0.33 -40.71 -41.26
N THR A 654 -0.31 -39.83 -40.25
CA THR A 654 0.91 -39.32 -39.58
C THR A 654 0.66 -39.17 -38.09
N LEU A 655 1.66 -39.53 -37.28
CA LEU A 655 1.69 -39.28 -35.83
C LEU A 655 2.53 -38.03 -35.56
N THR A 656 1.92 -37.03 -34.92
CA THR A 656 2.55 -35.72 -34.67
C THR A 656 2.14 -35.17 -33.30
N GLY A 657 2.87 -34.18 -32.80
CA GLY A 657 2.56 -33.51 -31.52
C GLY A 657 3.15 -34.21 -30.29
N SER A 658 2.64 -33.87 -29.11
CA SER A 658 3.14 -34.34 -27.81
C SER A 658 2.22 -35.33 -27.09
N ILE A 659 1.03 -35.61 -27.64
CA ILE A 659 0.08 -36.55 -27.05
C ILE A 659 0.69 -37.96 -27.10
N PRO A 660 0.84 -38.67 -25.96
CA PRO A 660 1.40 -40.01 -25.96
C PRO A 660 0.53 -40.98 -26.78
N VAL A 661 1.18 -41.92 -27.46
CA VAL A 661 0.53 -42.95 -28.26
C VAL A 661 0.66 -44.29 -27.55
N VAL A 662 -0.42 -45.05 -27.50
CA VAL A 662 -0.46 -46.41 -26.96
C VAL A 662 -0.84 -47.37 -28.08
N LYS A 663 0.04 -48.33 -28.37
CA LYS A 663 -0.27 -49.50 -29.20
C LYS A 663 -0.87 -50.59 -28.30
N ALA A 664 -2.12 -50.95 -28.58
CA ALA A 664 -2.86 -52.01 -27.89
C ALA A 664 -3.29 -53.14 -28.86
N GLY A 665 -3.75 -54.27 -28.31
CA GLY A 665 -4.20 -55.44 -29.06
C GLY A 665 -3.06 -56.37 -29.54
N ALA A 666 -3.37 -57.62 -29.86
CA ALA A 666 -2.37 -58.66 -30.12
C ALA A 666 -1.74 -58.62 -31.52
N GLY A 667 -2.30 -57.86 -32.46
CA GLY A 667 -1.79 -57.75 -33.83
C GLY A 667 -0.58 -56.81 -33.99
N THR A 668 -0.09 -56.72 -35.22
CA THR A 668 1.07 -55.92 -35.63
C THR A 668 0.65 -54.56 -36.19
N LEU A 669 1.14 -53.48 -35.60
CA LEU A 669 1.06 -52.13 -36.17
C LEU A 669 2.38 -51.80 -36.88
N VAL A 670 2.34 -51.43 -38.15
CA VAL A 670 3.53 -51.09 -38.95
C VAL A 670 3.61 -49.58 -39.13
N ILE A 671 4.72 -48.98 -38.69
CA ILE A 671 5.07 -47.58 -38.95
C ILE A 671 6.01 -47.55 -40.15
N ASP A 672 5.45 -47.34 -41.34
CA ASP A 672 6.13 -47.36 -42.64
C ASP A 672 6.47 -45.97 -43.19
N GLN A 673 6.09 -44.91 -42.48
CA GLN A 673 6.37 -43.51 -42.81
C GLN A 673 7.16 -42.82 -41.70
N ALA A 674 7.74 -41.66 -42.01
CA ALA A 674 8.37 -40.81 -41.01
C ALA A 674 7.33 -40.08 -40.15
N ASN A 675 7.57 -39.96 -38.85
CA ASN A 675 6.68 -39.24 -37.92
C ASN A 675 7.44 -38.15 -37.15
N THR A 676 6.71 -37.12 -36.69
CA THR A 676 7.25 -36.02 -35.87
C THR A 676 6.70 -36.04 -34.44
N LEU A 677 6.15 -37.17 -34.02
CA LEU A 677 5.65 -37.40 -32.66
C LEU A 677 6.78 -37.22 -31.63
N THR A 678 6.52 -36.35 -30.65
CA THR A 678 7.41 -36.10 -29.49
C THR A 678 6.89 -36.75 -28.21
N GLY A 679 5.57 -37.03 -28.15
CA GLY A 679 4.97 -37.83 -27.09
C GLY A 679 5.52 -39.26 -27.09
N SER A 680 5.55 -39.90 -25.93
CA SER A 680 6.03 -41.28 -25.83
C SER A 680 5.12 -42.25 -26.57
N THR A 681 5.70 -43.27 -27.19
CA THR A 681 4.97 -44.38 -27.80
C THR A 681 5.09 -45.61 -26.91
N THR A 682 4.00 -46.06 -26.30
CA THR A 682 3.96 -47.24 -25.43
C THR A 682 3.40 -48.44 -26.18
N VAL A 683 4.11 -49.56 -26.17
CA VAL A 683 3.64 -50.85 -26.72
C VAL A 683 3.14 -51.72 -25.57
N GLN A 684 1.81 -51.79 -25.41
CA GLN A 684 1.16 -52.57 -24.34
C GLN A 684 0.87 -54.02 -24.75
N GLY A 685 0.87 -54.33 -26.05
CA GLY A 685 0.60 -55.67 -26.55
C GLY A 685 0.80 -55.82 -28.05
N GLY A 686 1.12 -57.05 -28.46
CA GLY A 686 1.39 -57.39 -29.86
C GLY A 686 2.68 -56.76 -30.37
N VAL A 687 2.79 -56.54 -31.68
CA VAL A 687 4.01 -56.03 -32.31
C VAL A 687 3.82 -54.58 -32.79
N LEU A 688 4.77 -53.71 -32.48
CA LEU A 688 4.97 -52.43 -33.17
C LEU A 688 6.17 -52.57 -34.10
N ARG A 689 5.94 -52.65 -35.41
CA ARG A 689 6.99 -52.81 -36.40
C ARG A 689 7.44 -51.46 -36.97
N LEU A 690 8.70 -51.11 -36.76
CA LEU A 690 9.37 -49.93 -37.29
C LEU A 690 9.92 -50.25 -38.69
N ALA A 691 9.26 -49.73 -39.72
CA ALA A 691 9.58 -49.99 -41.14
C ALA A 691 10.13 -48.76 -41.87
N ASN A 692 10.47 -47.70 -41.14
CA ASN A 692 11.05 -46.47 -41.66
C ASN A 692 12.19 -46.00 -40.74
N ALA A 693 13.25 -45.43 -41.32
CA ALA A 693 14.39 -44.92 -40.56
C ALA A 693 14.01 -43.83 -39.54
N ALA A 694 12.98 -43.03 -39.85
CA ALA A 694 12.44 -41.96 -39.01
C ALA A 694 11.06 -42.30 -38.41
N ALA A 695 10.76 -43.59 -38.21
CA ALA A 695 9.49 -44.05 -37.67
C ALA A 695 9.11 -43.38 -36.33
N LEU A 696 10.07 -43.24 -35.40
CA LEU A 696 9.91 -42.68 -34.05
C LEU A 696 11.12 -41.84 -33.61
N SER A 697 11.80 -41.17 -34.54
CA SER A 697 13.08 -40.49 -34.29
C SER A 697 13.03 -39.40 -33.22
N ALA A 698 11.86 -38.81 -32.98
CA ALA A 698 11.59 -37.79 -31.95
C ALA A 698 10.77 -38.33 -30.76
N SER A 699 10.31 -39.59 -30.80
CA SER A 699 9.45 -40.19 -29.78
C SER A 699 10.26 -41.16 -28.90
N ARG A 700 10.04 -41.09 -27.58
CA ARG A 700 10.54 -42.10 -26.65
C ARG A 700 9.71 -43.37 -26.80
N LEU A 701 10.35 -44.49 -27.10
CA LEU A 701 9.71 -45.80 -27.22
C LEU A 701 9.72 -46.50 -25.86
N VAL A 702 8.53 -46.86 -25.38
CA VAL A 702 8.32 -47.62 -24.15
C VAL A 702 7.70 -48.97 -24.50
N VAL A 703 8.36 -50.07 -24.16
CA VAL A 703 7.83 -51.42 -24.38
C VAL A 703 7.66 -52.08 -23.01
N VAL A 704 6.43 -52.49 -22.70
CA VAL A 704 6.12 -53.17 -21.44
C VAL A 704 5.89 -54.67 -21.68
N ALA A 705 5.75 -55.47 -20.62
CA ALA A 705 5.46 -56.90 -20.72
C ALA A 705 4.35 -57.23 -21.73
N GLY A 706 4.63 -58.18 -22.63
CA GLY A 706 3.69 -58.63 -23.67
C GLY A 706 3.64 -57.76 -24.94
N GLY A 707 4.37 -56.64 -24.96
CA GLY A 707 4.63 -55.85 -26.15
C GLY A 707 5.98 -56.19 -26.80
N THR A 708 6.05 -56.12 -28.13
CA THR A 708 7.29 -56.26 -28.90
C THR A 708 7.46 -55.08 -29.84
N ALA A 709 8.60 -54.39 -29.78
CA ALA A 709 9.02 -53.48 -30.83
C ALA A 709 9.92 -54.23 -31.82
N GLN A 710 9.55 -54.26 -33.09
CA GLN A 710 10.29 -55.00 -34.11
C GLN A 710 10.87 -54.05 -35.15
N VAL A 711 12.16 -54.17 -35.46
CA VAL A 711 12.77 -53.46 -36.60
C VAL A 711 12.57 -54.29 -37.86
N THR A 712 12.23 -53.64 -38.96
CA THR A 712 12.12 -54.32 -40.26
C THR A 712 13.51 -54.74 -40.74
N PRO A 713 13.67 -55.95 -41.31
CA PRO A 713 14.95 -56.41 -41.85
C PRO A 713 15.63 -55.38 -42.76
N GLN A 714 16.97 -55.33 -42.72
CA GLN A 714 17.81 -54.40 -43.49
C GLN A 714 17.49 -52.91 -43.29
N THR A 715 16.79 -52.54 -42.21
CA THR A 715 16.46 -51.15 -41.89
C THR A 715 17.20 -50.72 -40.62
N THR A 716 17.82 -49.54 -40.66
CA THR A 716 18.32 -48.85 -39.46
C THR A 716 17.33 -47.77 -39.05
N THR A 717 16.73 -47.91 -37.87
CA THR A 717 15.72 -46.98 -37.35
C THR A 717 16.26 -46.18 -36.17
N ARG A 718 15.73 -44.98 -35.96
CA ARG A 718 16.10 -44.14 -34.81
C ARG A 718 14.91 -43.91 -33.87
N VAL A 719 15.19 -43.95 -32.58
CA VAL A 719 14.25 -43.56 -31.50
C VAL A 719 14.86 -42.48 -30.62
N ALA A 720 14.04 -41.59 -30.06
CA ALA A 720 14.54 -40.52 -29.20
C ALA A 720 15.02 -41.05 -27.83
N GLY A 721 14.44 -42.17 -27.39
CA GLY A 721 14.91 -42.95 -26.25
C GLY A 721 14.19 -44.28 -26.19
N LEU A 722 14.74 -45.22 -25.42
CA LEU A 722 14.21 -46.56 -25.24
C LEU A 722 13.99 -46.85 -23.75
N ASP A 723 12.88 -47.48 -23.43
CA ASP A 723 12.53 -47.92 -22.09
C ASP A 723 11.82 -49.27 -22.16
N LEU A 724 12.40 -50.27 -21.51
CA LEU A 724 11.87 -51.64 -21.47
C LEU A 724 11.22 -51.96 -20.11
N ALA A 725 10.71 -50.93 -19.43
CA ALA A 725 10.03 -50.99 -18.13
C ALA A 725 9.10 -52.21 -17.99
N GLY A 726 9.59 -53.25 -17.30
CA GLY A 726 8.83 -54.45 -16.96
C GLY A 726 8.84 -55.54 -18.02
N ASN A 727 10.02 -55.92 -18.54
CA ASN A 727 10.22 -57.08 -19.43
C ASN A 727 9.62 -56.90 -20.84
N GLY A 728 9.71 -55.70 -21.43
CA GLY A 728 9.41 -55.50 -22.84
C GLY A 728 10.46 -56.12 -23.77
N LEU A 729 10.09 -56.41 -25.02
CA LEU A 729 10.99 -57.02 -26.01
C LEU A 729 11.25 -56.08 -27.19
N VAL A 730 12.52 -55.92 -27.56
CA VAL A 730 12.94 -55.32 -28.84
C VAL A 730 13.54 -56.42 -29.71
N ASP A 731 12.97 -56.66 -30.89
CA ASP A 731 13.49 -57.59 -31.88
C ASP A 731 14.08 -56.81 -33.06
N VAL A 732 15.41 -56.74 -33.16
CA VAL A 732 16.08 -56.04 -34.26
C VAL A 732 16.02 -56.79 -35.58
N THR A 733 15.54 -58.04 -35.60
CA THR A 733 15.53 -58.94 -36.77
C THR A 733 16.89 -58.96 -37.49
N ALA A 734 16.95 -58.62 -38.78
CA ALA A 734 18.18 -58.39 -39.54
C ALA A 734 18.41 -56.89 -39.81
N GLY A 735 17.97 -56.02 -38.90
CA GLY A 735 18.11 -54.56 -38.97
C GLY A 735 18.86 -53.99 -37.77
N ALA A 736 18.69 -52.70 -37.54
CA ALA A 736 19.35 -51.97 -36.46
C ALA A 736 18.45 -50.89 -35.84
N VAL A 737 18.68 -50.60 -34.55
CA VAL A 737 18.05 -49.50 -33.83
C VAL A 737 19.08 -48.60 -33.18
N THR A 738 19.00 -47.30 -33.45
CA THR A 738 19.81 -46.26 -32.82
C THR A 738 18.97 -45.50 -31.80
N ILE A 739 19.44 -45.48 -30.56
CA ILE A 739 18.81 -44.84 -29.40
C ILE A 739 19.52 -43.51 -29.16
N THR A 740 18.80 -42.41 -29.33
CA THR A 740 19.39 -41.06 -29.34
C THR A 740 19.80 -40.57 -27.95
N ALA A 741 18.99 -40.89 -26.92
CA ALA A 741 19.20 -40.46 -25.55
C ALA A 741 18.42 -41.35 -24.56
N GLY A 742 18.66 -41.17 -23.26
CA GLY A 742 17.84 -41.79 -22.20
C GLY A 742 18.19 -43.23 -21.83
N MET A 743 19.28 -43.78 -22.37
CA MET A 743 19.85 -45.08 -22.01
C MET A 743 21.38 -44.96 -21.97
N SER A 744 22.02 -45.53 -20.96
CA SER A 744 23.48 -45.63 -20.87
C SER A 744 24.00 -46.91 -21.55
N ALA A 745 25.28 -46.93 -21.94
CA ALA A 745 25.90 -48.11 -22.54
C ALA A 745 25.78 -49.36 -21.64
N ALA A 746 25.96 -49.20 -20.32
CA ALA A 746 25.79 -50.30 -19.37
C ALA A 746 24.34 -50.84 -19.32
N GLN A 747 23.34 -49.97 -19.43
CA GLN A 747 21.94 -50.39 -19.53
C GLN A 747 21.67 -51.11 -20.85
N LEU A 748 22.21 -50.62 -21.97
CA LEU A 748 22.06 -51.28 -23.27
C LEU A 748 22.62 -52.71 -23.25
N VAL A 749 23.83 -52.89 -22.69
CA VAL A 749 24.46 -54.21 -22.56
C VAL A 749 23.63 -55.13 -21.66
N ALA A 750 23.06 -54.63 -20.57
CA ALA A 750 22.18 -55.44 -19.72
C ALA A 750 20.95 -55.96 -20.47
N GLU A 751 20.30 -55.10 -21.26
CA GLU A 751 19.14 -55.48 -22.08
C GLU A 751 19.53 -56.47 -23.21
N LEU A 752 20.74 -56.34 -23.78
CA LEU A 752 21.27 -57.30 -24.75
C LEU A 752 21.57 -58.65 -24.11
N LEU A 753 22.15 -58.67 -22.91
CA LEU A 753 22.41 -59.91 -22.17
C LEU A 753 21.10 -60.65 -21.81
N GLU A 754 20.05 -59.90 -21.48
CA GLU A 754 18.71 -60.44 -21.25
C GLU A 754 18.11 -61.08 -22.52
N GLY A 755 18.20 -60.38 -23.66
CA GLY A 755 17.73 -60.91 -24.95
C GLY A 755 18.58 -62.07 -25.49
N ARG A 756 19.88 -62.08 -25.18
CA ARG A 756 20.85 -63.09 -25.61
C ARG A 756 20.57 -64.48 -25.06
N SER A 757 19.97 -64.60 -23.87
CA SER A 757 19.53 -65.87 -23.27
C SER A 757 20.61 -66.99 -23.32
N GLY A 758 21.85 -66.66 -22.95
CA GLY A 758 22.97 -67.62 -22.97
C GLY A 758 23.56 -67.89 -24.36
N GLY A 759 23.29 -67.03 -25.34
CA GLY A 759 23.86 -67.07 -26.69
C GLY A 759 22.86 -67.48 -27.77
N SER A 760 21.66 -67.94 -27.41
CA SER A 760 20.64 -68.38 -28.38
C SER A 760 19.83 -67.25 -29.00
N TRP A 761 19.85 -66.05 -28.40
CA TRP A 761 19.01 -64.90 -28.80
C TRP A 761 17.49 -65.22 -28.80
N THR A 762 17.07 -66.11 -27.91
CA THR A 762 15.66 -66.47 -27.72
C THR A 762 15.02 -65.81 -26.49
N GLY A 763 15.64 -64.76 -25.95
CA GLY A 763 15.12 -64.03 -24.79
C GLY A 763 13.72 -63.47 -25.05
N THR A 764 12.85 -63.55 -24.05
CA THR A 764 11.46 -63.06 -24.11
C THR A 764 11.32 -61.59 -23.70
N SER A 765 12.41 -60.96 -23.28
CA SER A 765 12.55 -59.57 -22.89
C SER A 765 13.96 -59.08 -23.23
N GLY A 766 14.20 -57.77 -23.14
CA GLY A 766 15.45 -57.15 -23.54
C GLY A 766 15.55 -56.92 -25.05
N ILE A 767 16.78 -56.88 -25.57
CA ILE A 767 17.06 -56.66 -27.00
C ILE A 767 17.56 -57.97 -27.62
N THR A 768 16.84 -58.46 -28.62
CA THR A 768 17.14 -59.72 -29.30
C THR A 768 17.08 -59.59 -30.83
N SER A 769 17.41 -60.68 -31.53
CA SER A 769 17.17 -60.85 -32.96
C SER A 769 16.61 -62.24 -33.24
N THR A 770 15.37 -62.28 -33.70
CA THR A 770 14.74 -63.54 -34.16
C THR A 770 15.46 -64.15 -35.37
N VAL A 771 16.15 -63.32 -36.18
CA VAL A 771 16.94 -63.78 -37.31
C VAL A 771 18.28 -64.36 -36.86
N ALA A 772 18.95 -63.74 -35.89
CA ALA A 772 20.17 -64.29 -35.29
C ALA A 772 19.88 -65.64 -34.62
N ALA A 773 18.78 -65.73 -33.86
CA ALA A 773 18.36 -66.98 -33.24
C ALA A 773 18.14 -68.11 -34.26
N ALA A 774 17.48 -67.82 -35.39
CA ALA A 774 17.25 -68.79 -36.47
C ALA A 774 18.56 -69.22 -37.16
N ASN A 775 19.49 -68.29 -37.33
CA ASN A 775 20.80 -68.55 -37.93
C ASN A 775 21.68 -69.40 -37.01
N ILE A 776 21.73 -69.11 -35.71
CA ILE A 776 22.45 -69.94 -34.73
C ILE A 776 21.86 -71.35 -34.68
N ALA A 777 20.53 -71.48 -34.70
CA ALA A 777 19.89 -72.79 -34.76
C ALA A 777 20.27 -73.60 -36.03
N SER A 778 20.71 -72.91 -37.08
CA SER A 778 21.21 -73.48 -38.32
C SER A 778 22.76 -73.55 -38.38
N SER A 779 23.44 -73.37 -37.24
CA SER A 779 24.91 -73.32 -37.13
C SER A 779 25.59 -72.21 -37.94
N ILE A 780 24.88 -71.11 -38.19
CA ILE A 780 25.41 -69.90 -38.81
C ILE A 780 25.70 -68.89 -37.68
N PRO A 781 26.96 -68.53 -37.39
CA PRO A 781 27.31 -67.67 -36.28
C PRO A 781 26.82 -66.23 -36.53
N ARG A 782 25.74 -65.85 -35.86
CA ARG A 782 25.10 -64.54 -35.94
C ARG A 782 24.70 -64.09 -34.55
N THR A 783 24.58 -62.79 -34.36
CA THR A 783 24.46 -62.19 -33.04
C THR A 783 23.80 -60.83 -33.15
N VAL A 784 23.62 -60.15 -32.02
CA VAL A 784 23.33 -58.71 -31.99
C VAL A 784 24.59 -58.04 -31.46
N GLY A 785 25.12 -57.08 -32.20
CA GLY A 785 26.24 -56.24 -31.78
C GLY A 785 25.77 -54.87 -31.33
N TRP A 786 26.66 -54.10 -30.70
CA TRP A 786 26.32 -52.75 -30.22
C TRP A 786 27.46 -51.75 -30.41
N LEU A 787 27.11 -50.47 -30.49
CA LEU A 787 28.06 -49.37 -30.60
C LEU A 787 27.66 -48.20 -29.72
N ASP A 788 28.66 -47.56 -29.12
CA ASP A 788 28.57 -46.17 -28.71
C ASP A 788 29.09 -45.31 -29.87
N ASN A 789 28.20 -44.50 -30.47
CA ASN A 789 28.55 -43.71 -31.65
C ASN A 789 29.38 -42.46 -31.30
N GLY A 790 29.65 -42.20 -30.03
CA GLY A 790 30.49 -41.08 -29.56
C GLY A 790 29.78 -39.71 -29.52
N ASP A 791 28.53 -39.63 -30.00
CA ASP A 791 27.66 -38.44 -29.90
C ASP A 791 26.62 -38.54 -28.76
N GLY A 792 26.74 -39.57 -27.92
CA GLY A 792 25.79 -39.91 -26.86
C GLY A 792 24.64 -40.82 -27.30
N SER A 793 24.58 -41.18 -28.59
CA SER A 793 23.66 -42.21 -29.08
C SER A 793 24.29 -43.60 -29.09
N LEU A 794 23.45 -44.62 -28.90
CA LEU A 794 23.85 -46.02 -28.88
C LEU A 794 23.12 -46.79 -29.97
N THR A 795 23.80 -47.72 -30.64
CA THR A 795 23.20 -48.57 -31.68
C THR A 795 23.23 -50.03 -31.23
N ALA A 796 22.14 -50.76 -31.45
CA ALA A 796 22.10 -52.22 -31.41
C ALA A 796 21.66 -52.75 -32.78
N ALA A 797 22.40 -53.69 -33.34
CA ALA A 797 22.17 -54.18 -34.70
C ALA A 797 22.38 -55.68 -34.80
N TYR A 798 21.64 -56.31 -35.71
CA TYR A 798 21.99 -57.63 -36.20
C TYR A 798 23.42 -57.62 -36.75
N ALA A 799 24.23 -58.54 -36.29
CA ALA A 799 25.66 -58.60 -36.59
C ALA A 799 26.17 -60.04 -36.73
N ALA A 800 27.41 -60.18 -37.16
CA ALA A 800 28.22 -61.37 -36.98
C ALA A 800 29.33 -61.08 -35.95
N PRO A 801 29.80 -62.07 -35.17
CA PRO A 801 31.04 -61.92 -34.43
C PRO A 801 32.16 -61.48 -35.38
N GLY A 802 32.88 -60.42 -35.03
CA GLY A 802 33.88 -59.81 -35.92
C GLY A 802 33.41 -58.65 -36.80
N ASP A 803 32.13 -58.30 -36.82
CA ASP A 803 31.67 -57.02 -37.37
C ASP A 803 31.69 -55.97 -36.25
N THR A 804 32.82 -55.29 -36.11
CA THR A 804 33.08 -54.37 -34.99
C THR A 804 32.43 -53.00 -35.18
N ASN A 805 32.13 -52.61 -36.42
CA ASN A 805 31.58 -51.30 -36.77
C ASN A 805 30.09 -51.34 -37.20
N LEU A 806 29.47 -52.53 -37.16
CA LEU A 806 28.06 -52.80 -37.47
C LEU A 806 27.65 -52.39 -38.89
N ASP A 807 28.55 -52.50 -39.86
CA ASP A 807 28.27 -52.18 -41.27
C ASP A 807 27.81 -53.38 -42.13
N TRP A 808 27.63 -54.53 -41.48
CA TRP A 808 27.28 -55.82 -42.09
C TRP A 808 28.35 -56.41 -43.00
N SER A 809 29.59 -55.98 -42.87
CA SER A 809 30.77 -56.62 -43.45
C SER A 809 31.73 -57.03 -42.33
N VAL A 810 32.58 -58.02 -42.61
CA VAL A 810 33.71 -58.34 -41.73
C VAL A 810 34.96 -58.17 -42.58
N ASP A 811 35.71 -57.10 -42.40
CA ASP A 811 36.86 -56.76 -43.24
C ASP A 811 38.09 -56.28 -42.45
N ILE A 812 39.06 -55.69 -43.15
CA ILE A 812 40.33 -55.25 -42.54
C ILE A 812 40.12 -54.12 -41.52
N LEU A 813 39.06 -53.33 -41.65
CA LEU A 813 38.70 -52.29 -40.69
C LEU A 813 38.29 -52.91 -39.36
N ASP A 814 37.59 -54.05 -39.39
CA ASP A 814 37.21 -54.76 -38.17
C ASP A 814 38.40 -55.39 -37.47
N VAL A 815 39.28 -56.03 -38.25
CA VAL A 815 40.55 -56.56 -37.74
C VAL A 815 41.39 -55.42 -37.15
N ALA A 816 41.39 -54.24 -37.76
CA ALA A 816 42.10 -53.09 -37.25
C ALA A 816 41.52 -52.62 -35.91
N ASN A 817 40.19 -52.56 -35.75
CA ASN A 817 39.57 -52.20 -34.47
C ASN A 817 39.90 -53.23 -33.37
N PHE A 818 39.85 -54.52 -33.71
CA PHE A 818 40.21 -55.62 -32.82
C PHE A 818 41.69 -55.58 -32.37
N LEU A 819 42.63 -55.30 -33.29
CA LEU A 819 44.07 -55.33 -33.02
C LEU A 819 44.67 -54.00 -32.54
N ALA A 820 44.15 -52.86 -33.01
CA ALA A 820 44.78 -51.54 -32.78
C ALA A 820 44.57 -51.02 -31.35
N LEU A 821 43.56 -51.54 -30.63
CA LEU A 821 43.23 -51.09 -29.27
C LEU A 821 43.94 -51.90 -28.18
N GLY A 822 44.66 -52.97 -28.55
CA GLY A 822 45.65 -53.64 -27.69
C GLY A 822 45.08 -54.32 -26.44
N LYS A 823 43.77 -54.60 -26.39
CA LYS A 823 43.10 -55.22 -25.23
C LYS A 823 43.07 -56.75 -25.25
N PHE A 824 43.48 -57.37 -26.35
CA PHE A 824 43.52 -58.83 -26.49
C PHE A 824 44.35 -59.50 -25.40
N ASP A 825 43.72 -60.41 -24.64
CA ASP A 825 44.32 -61.19 -23.54
C ASP A 825 44.95 -60.33 -22.43
N THR A 826 44.46 -59.09 -22.26
CA THR A 826 44.96 -58.16 -21.22
C THR A 826 44.18 -58.23 -19.91
N GLY A 827 42.94 -58.74 -19.94
CA GLY A 827 42.00 -58.70 -18.82
C GLY A 827 41.38 -57.32 -18.56
N GLU A 828 41.68 -56.32 -19.39
CA GLU A 828 41.05 -54.99 -19.33
C GLU A 828 39.64 -55.02 -19.94
N ALA A 829 38.77 -54.16 -19.43
CA ALA A 829 37.39 -54.09 -19.89
C ALA A 829 37.29 -53.69 -21.37
N ALA A 830 36.54 -54.44 -22.16
CA ALA A 830 36.36 -54.24 -23.59
C ALA A 830 34.88 -54.04 -23.97
N SER A 831 34.65 -53.36 -25.09
CA SER A 831 33.33 -53.23 -25.73
C SER A 831 33.28 -54.02 -27.04
N TRP A 832 32.10 -54.10 -27.66
CA TRP A 832 31.89 -54.78 -28.93
C TRP A 832 32.84 -54.27 -30.05
N MET A 833 33.00 -52.95 -30.16
CA MET A 833 33.91 -52.33 -31.13
C MET A 833 35.38 -52.76 -30.91
N GLU A 834 35.72 -53.14 -29.68
CA GLU A 834 37.07 -53.54 -29.29
C GLU A 834 37.28 -55.05 -29.37
N GLY A 835 36.23 -55.82 -29.67
CA GLY A 835 36.29 -57.26 -29.89
C GLY A 835 35.60 -58.15 -28.88
N ASP A 836 34.87 -57.63 -27.89
CA ASP A 836 34.09 -58.45 -26.95
C ASP A 836 32.80 -58.95 -27.64
N PHE A 837 32.92 -60.05 -28.39
CA PHE A 837 31.78 -60.68 -29.07
C PHE A 837 31.03 -61.63 -28.12
N GLY A 838 31.74 -62.09 -27.08
CA GLY A 838 31.27 -62.95 -26.01
C GLY A 838 30.42 -62.25 -24.93
N TYR A 839 30.35 -60.92 -24.91
CA TYR A 839 29.74 -60.09 -23.85
C TYR A 839 30.16 -60.48 -22.43
N ASP A 840 31.39 -60.96 -22.25
CA ASP A 840 31.93 -61.26 -20.92
C ASP A 840 32.77 -60.11 -20.35
N GLY A 841 32.89 -59.02 -21.12
CA GLY A 841 33.51 -57.77 -20.73
C GLY A 841 35.02 -57.72 -20.96
N ILE A 842 35.62 -58.76 -21.54
CA ILE A 842 37.05 -58.79 -21.90
C ILE A 842 37.19 -59.23 -23.36
N VAL A 843 38.40 -59.09 -23.92
CA VAL A 843 38.73 -59.69 -25.22
C VAL A 843 39.76 -60.76 -25.00
N ASP A 844 39.42 -62.01 -25.29
CA ASP A 844 40.32 -63.16 -25.14
C ASP A 844 40.37 -64.07 -26.37
N ILE A 845 40.98 -65.25 -26.21
CA ILE A 845 41.12 -66.22 -27.31
C ILE A 845 39.78 -66.75 -27.83
N LEU A 846 38.72 -66.73 -27.01
CA LEU A 846 37.37 -67.14 -27.39
C LEU A 846 36.76 -66.10 -28.34
N ASP A 847 36.95 -64.80 -28.10
CA ASP A 847 36.51 -63.76 -29.03
C ASP A 847 37.25 -63.81 -30.36
N ALA A 848 38.57 -64.05 -30.33
CA ALA A 848 39.33 -64.25 -31.56
C ALA A 848 38.89 -65.52 -32.30
N ALA A 849 38.52 -66.59 -31.58
CA ALA A 849 37.94 -67.78 -32.18
C ALA A 849 36.58 -67.48 -32.80
N ASP A 850 35.71 -66.74 -32.13
CA ASP A 850 34.41 -66.31 -32.65
C ASP A 850 34.58 -65.46 -33.92
N PHE A 851 35.54 -64.53 -33.93
CA PHE A 851 35.91 -63.75 -35.12
C PHE A 851 36.30 -64.66 -36.31
N ILE A 852 37.27 -65.56 -36.08
CA ILE A 852 37.86 -66.40 -37.14
C ILE A 852 36.87 -67.45 -37.66
N THR A 853 36.07 -68.03 -36.76
CA THR A 853 35.15 -69.13 -37.09
C THR A 853 33.92 -68.69 -37.89
N THR A 854 33.66 -67.38 -37.99
CA THR A 854 32.58 -66.86 -38.84
C THR A 854 32.79 -67.14 -40.33
N GLY A 855 34.06 -67.20 -40.77
CA GLY A 855 34.40 -67.36 -42.18
C GLY A 855 33.95 -66.19 -43.07
N LEU A 856 33.61 -65.03 -42.48
CA LEU A 856 33.09 -63.86 -43.21
C LEU A 856 34.16 -62.83 -43.57
N PHE A 857 35.42 -63.05 -43.17
CA PHE A 857 36.48 -62.09 -43.43
C PHE A 857 36.65 -61.85 -44.93
N ASN A 858 36.42 -60.61 -45.34
CA ASN A 858 36.47 -60.11 -46.70
C ASN A 858 35.52 -60.84 -47.69
N THR A 859 34.39 -61.39 -47.21
CA THR A 859 33.37 -62.03 -48.06
C THR A 859 32.34 -61.07 -48.63
N GLY A 860 32.46 -59.77 -48.33
CA GLY A 860 31.45 -58.75 -48.65
C GLY A 860 30.32 -58.72 -47.61
N ASN A 861 29.25 -57.98 -47.93
CA ASN A 861 28.13 -57.78 -47.02
C ASN A 861 27.38 -59.10 -46.76
N TYR A 862 27.28 -59.52 -45.50
CA TYR A 862 26.65 -60.79 -45.11
C TYR A 862 25.15 -60.65 -44.79
N ASN A 863 24.61 -59.43 -44.80
CA ASN A 863 23.19 -59.12 -44.58
C ASN A 863 22.55 -58.53 -45.86
N VAL A 864 22.57 -59.30 -46.93
CA VAL A 864 21.95 -58.93 -48.21
C VAL A 864 20.45 -59.21 -48.24
N ALA A 865 19.69 -58.36 -48.92
CA ALA A 865 18.27 -58.57 -49.15
C ALA A 865 18.04 -59.81 -50.04
N ALA A 866 16.98 -60.58 -49.78
CA ALA A 866 16.65 -61.79 -50.52
C ALA A 866 16.57 -61.50 -52.04
N GLY A 867 17.45 -62.15 -52.82
CA GLY A 867 17.51 -62.05 -54.29
C GLY A 867 18.64 -61.17 -54.86
N GLN A 868 19.52 -60.61 -54.03
CA GLN A 868 20.74 -59.91 -54.47
C GLN A 868 21.97 -60.78 -54.20
N SER A 869 22.76 -61.10 -55.23
CA SER A 869 24.05 -61.82 -55.11
C SER A 869 25.16 -60.86 -55.48
N GLU A 870 26.08 -60.58 -54.56
CA GLU A 870 27.33 -59.90 -54.90
C GLU A 870 28.40 -60.95 -55.26
N THR A 871 29.07 -60.76 -56.40
CA THR A 871 30.21 -61.57 -56.82
C THR A 871 31.48 -61.00 -56.19
N VAL A 872 32.12 -61.72 -55.27
CA VAL A 872 33.46 -61.36 -54.79
C VAL A 872 34.51 -62.17 -55.57
N ALA A 873 35.50 -61.47 -56.13
CA ALA A 873 36.64 -62.08 -56.80
C ALA A 873 37.58 -62.70 -55.75
N ALA A 874 37.74 -64.02 -55.77
CA ALA A 874 38.70 -64.72 -54.93
C ALA A 874 40.14 -64.21 -55.21
N VAL A 875 40.80 -63.69 -54.18
CA VAL A 875 42.25 -63.48 -54.19
C VAL A 875 42.90 -64.80 -53.74
N PRO A 876 43.79 -65.42 -54.54
CA PRO A 876 44.43 -66.68 -54.16
C PRO A 876 45.35 -66.53 -52.93
N GLU A 877 45.26 -67.47 -52.00
CA GLU A 877 46.13 -67.56 -50.82
C GLU A 877 47.62 -67.63 -51.19
N PRO A 878 48.54 -66.97 -50.46
CA PRO A 878 49.93 -67.34 -50.47
C PRO A 878 50.18 -68.48 -49.46
N SER A 879 50.51 -69.65 -49.99
CA SER A 879 51.20 -70.72 -49.27
C SER A 879 52.46 -70.20 -48.57
N GLY A 880 52.77 -70.78 -47.41
CA GLY A 880 53.83 -70.35 -46.49
C GLY A 880 55.21 -70.12 -47.09
N TRP A 881 56.07 -69.52 -46.26
CA TRP A 881 57.46 -69.10 -46.47
C TRP A 881 57.68 -67.65 -46.94
N ALA A 882 57.52 -66.68 -46.03
CA ALA A 882 58.26 -65.41 -46.08
C ALA A 882 58.26 -64.67 -44.72
N ILE A 883 58.97 -65.23 -43.73
CA ILE A 883 59.60 -64.43 -42.67
C ILE A 883 61.05 -64.23 -43.12
N LEU A 884 61.45 -63.00 -43.49
CA LEU A 884 62.75 -62.35 -43.20
C LEU A 884 62.97 -61.11 -44.10
N LEU A 885 63.59 -60.06 -43.51
CA LEU A 885 64.16 -58.81 -44.06
C LEU A 885 63.17 -57.62 -44.09
N GLY A 886 63.38 -56.45 -43.45
CA GLY A 886 64.46 -55.86 -42.64
C GLY A 886 63.95 -54.50 -42.10
N VAL A 887 64.14 -54.15 -40.82
CA VAL A 887 65.29 -53.40 -40.23
C VAL A 887 65.20 -51.86 -40.36
N LEU A 888 65.22 -51.18 -39.18
CA LEU A 888 65.65 -49.79 -38.85
C LEU A 888 64.76 -48.61 -39.30
N ALA A 889 64.53 -47.52 -38.56
CA ALA A 889 65.07 -46.98 -37.31
C ALA A 889 64.10 -45.95 -36.68
N ALA A 890 64.13 -45.85 -35.36
CA ALA A 890 63.52 -44.77 -34.56
C ALA A 890 64.52 -43.62 -34.33
N ALA A 891 63.98 -42.39 -34.14
CA ALA A 891 64.50 -41.21 -33.42
C ALA A 891 64.30 -39.90 -34.23
N GLY A 892 63.82 -38.77 -33.69
CA GLY A 892 63.50 -38.46 -32.31
C GLY A 892 62.87 -37.06 -32.12
N SER A 893 62.24 -36.89 -30.95
CA SER A 893 62.28 -35.75 -30.02
C SER A 893 62.10 -34.28 -30.47
N ARG A 894 61.05 -33.67 -29.86
CA ARG A 894 61.06 -32.51 -28.92
C ARG A 894 60.66 -31.08 -29.40
N VAL A 895 59.67 -30.56 -28.66
CA VAL A 895 59.58 -29.24 -27.97
C VAL A 895 58.80 -28.06 -28.61
N ALA A 896 57.74 -27.71 -27.86
CA ALA A 896 57.02 -26.44 -27.61
C ALA A 896 57.53 -25.09 -28.17
N THR A 897 56.62 -24.20 -28.61
CA THR A 897 56.05 -23.09 -27.80
C THR A 897 55.20 -22.08 -28.62
N GLN A 898 54.17 -21.58 -27.94
CA GLN A 898 53.32 -20.37 -28.04
C GLN A 898 53.54 -19.28 -29.11
N GLY A 899 52.41 -18.66 -29.52
CA GLY A 899 52.35 -17.27 -30.03
C GLY A 899 50.94 -16.88 -30.50
N ARG A 900 50.37 -15.81 -29.94
CA ARG A 900 48.93 -15.49 -29.89
C ARG A 900 48.67 -14.09 -30.48
N TRP A 901 47.55 -13.93 -31.20
CA TRP A 901 46.78 -12.70 -31.55
C TRP A 901 47.32 -11.66 -32.56
N ARG A 902 46.51 -11.31 -33.58
CA ARG A 902 45.57 -10.14 -33.59
C ARG A 902 44.88 -9.89 -34.95
N THR A 903 43.54 -9.87 -34.91
CA THR A 903 42.55 -8.97 -35.55
C THR A 903 42.85 -8.16 -36.83
N ALA A 904 41.89 -8.18 -37.79
CA ALA A 904 41.36 -6.97 -38.44
C ALA A 904 39.94 -7.23 -39.01
N ARG A 905 39.08 -6.20 -38.98
CA ARG A 905 37.67 -6.20 -39.38
C ARG A 905 37.43 -5.07 -40.40
N ILE A 906 36.42 -5.25 -41.27
CA ILE A 906 35.65 -4.26 -42.09
C ILE A 906 36.34 -3.86 -43.44
N THR A 907 35.76 -3.94 -44.67
CA THR A 907 34.56 -3.25 -45.21
C THR A 907 34.22 -3.68 -46.67
N SER A 908 32.91 -3.73 -47.00
CA SER A 908 32.18 -3.39 -48.26
C SER A 908 32.61 -3.85 -49.68
N LYS A 909 31.70 -4.55 -50.39
CA LYS A 909 30.92 -4.12 -51.60
C LYS A 909 30.28 -5.34 -52.33
N GLN A 910 29.01 -5.22 -52.72
CA GLN A 910 28.20 -6.15 -53.57
C GLN A 910 28.31 -5.78 -55.10
N PRO A 911 27.53 -6.36 -56.06
CA PRO A 911 27.39 -7.76 -56.54
C PRO A 911 27.29 -7.87 -58.11
N ALA A 912 27.11 -9.09 -58.67
CA ALA A 912 26.43 -9.38 -59.96
C ALA A 912 25.97 -10.86 -59.97
N GLU A 913 24.67 -11.17 -59.80
CA GLU A 913 23.68 -11.61 -60.83
C GLU A 913 23.96 -13.03 -61.43
N CYS A 914 23.03 -13.98 -61.62
CA CYS A 914 21.56 -14.00 -61.69
C CYS A 914 21.06 -15.47 -61.51
N GLY A 915 19.95 -15.68 -60.80
CA GLY A 915 19.29 -16.98 -60.65
C GLY A 915 17.98 -16.87 -59.87
N ARG A 916 16.88 -16.60 -60.60
CA ARG A 916 15.56 -16.25 -60.09
C ARG A 916 14.78 -17.49 -59.61
N ARG A 917 14.41 -17.56 -58.33
CA ARG A 917 13.18 -18.25 -57.86
C ARG A 917 12.48 -17.38 -56.82
N VAL A 918 11.16 -17.34 -56.95
CA VAL A 918 10.21 -16.50 -56.24
C VAL A 918 10.30 -16.74 -54.73
N SER A 919 10.57 -15.67 -53.97
CA SER A 919 10.46 -15.70 -52.51
C SER A 919 9.01 -15.41 -52.13
N ASP A 920 8.32 -16.41 -51.59
CA ASP A 920 7.12 -16.17 -50.79
C ASP A 920 7.51 -15.39 -49.55
N ARG A 921 7.09 -14.13 -49.49
CA ARG A 921 7.16 -13.33 -48.27
C ARG A 921 6.10 -13.88 -47.33
N HIS A 922 6.50 -14.66 -46.33
CA HIS A 922 5.69 -14.89 -45.14
C HIS A 922 5.49 -13.54 -44.43
N GLY A 923 4.34 -12.91 -44.66
CA GLY A 923 3.85 -11.89 -43.74
C GLY A 923 3.53 -12.57 -42.40
N PHE A 924 4.00 -12.00 -41.29
CA PHE A 924 3.57 -12.43 -39.96
C PHE A 924 2.06 -12.44 -39.92
N THR A 925 1.47 -13.57 -39.54
CA THR A 925 0.02 -13.60 -39.33
C THR A 925 -0.34 -12.68 -38.17
N LEU A 926 -1.50 -12.03 -38.24
CA LEU A 926 -1.98 -11.13 -37.19
C LEU A 926 -2.04 -11.84 -35.82
N VAL A 927 -2.25 -13.16 -35.83
CA VAL A 927 -2.26 -14.03 -34.66
C VAL A 927 -0.85 -14.24 -34.10
N GLU A 928 0.16 -14.55 -34.91
CA GLU A 928 1.55 -14.69 -34.43
C GLU A 928 2.09 -13.39 -33.86
N LEU A 929 1.77 -12.26 -34.49
CA LEU A 929 2.15 -10.95 -33.95
C LEU A 929 1.42 -10.66 -32.63
N LEU A 930 0.13 -10.97 -32.52
CA LEU A 930 -0.66 -10.83 -31.28
C LEU A 930 -0.14 -11.71 -30.15
N VAL A 931 0.24 -12.96 -30.45
CA VAL A 931 0.82 -13.87 -29.46
C VAL A 931 2.18 -13.38 -29.01
N VAL A 932 3.04 -12.93 -29.92
CA VAL A 932 4.37 -12.42 -29.56
C VAL A 932 4.26 -11.13 -28.74
N ILE A 933 3.39 -10.18 -29.09
CA ILE A 933 3.19 -8.99 -28.24
C ILE A 933 2.48 -9.35 -26.94
N ALA A 934 1.62 -10.38 -26.88
CA ALA A 934 1.00 -10.84 -25.64
C ALA A 934 2.02 -11.53 -24.72
N ILE A 935 2.96 -12.31 -25.28
CA ILE A 935 4.08 -12.91 -24.55
C ILE A 935 5.04 -11.81 -24.06
N ILE A 936 5.40 -10.84 -24.91
CA ILE A 936 6.23 -9.72 -24.50
C ILE A 936 5.50 -8.84 -23.46
N ALA A 937 4.19 -8.61 -23.59
CA ALA A 937 3.40 -7.83 -22.64
C ALA A 937 3.20 -8.55 -21.29
N THR A 938 3.06 -9.88 -21.30
CA THR A 938 3.01 -10.68 -20.07
C THR A 938 4.38 -10.80 -19.42
N LEU A 939 5.45 -11.00 -20.19
CA LEU A 939 6.83 -10.95 -19.67
C LEU A 939 7.16 -9.55 -19.11
N ILE A 940 6.81 -8.46 -19.81
CA ILE A 940 6.95 -7.09 -19.29
C ILE A 940 6.04 -6.88 -18.06
N GLY A 941 4.81 -7.38 -18.07
CA GLY A 941 3.85 -7.26 -16.97
C GLY A 941 4.29 -7.99 -15.70
N LEU A 942 5.00 -9.11 -15.82
CA LEU A 942 5.59 -9.86 -14.70
C LEU A 942 6.94 -9.29 -14.27
N LEU A 943 7.75 -8.83 -15.22
CA LEU A 943 9.07 -8.26 -14.93
C LEU A 943 8.99 -6.84 -14.38
N LEU A 944 7.95 -6.06 -14.67
CA LEU A 944 7.87 -4.66 -14.24
C LEU A 944 7.75 -4.52 -12.71
N PRO A 945 6.87 -5.23 -11.99
CA PRO A 945 6.83 -5.18 -10.52
C PRO A 945 8.08 -5.78 -9.88
N ALA A 946 8.65 -6.85 -10.48
CA ALA A 946 9.88 -7.48 -10.00
C ALA A 946 11.10 -6.56 -10.16
N VAL A 947 11.21 -5.85 -11.27
CA VAL A 947 12.26 -4.85 -11.50
C VAL A 947 12.08 -3.64 -10.59
N GLN A 948 10.83 -3.23 -10.29
CA GLN A 948 10.55 -2.13 -9.38
C GLN A 948 10.94 -2.47 -7.93
N SER A 949 10.61 -3.68 -7.45
CA SER A 949 10.99 -4.15 -6.11
C SER A 949 12.51 -4.38 -5.97
N ALA A 950 13.16 -4.96 -6.99
CA ALA A 950 14.62 -5.13 -7.02
C ALA A 950 15.35 -3.78 -7.05
N ARG A 951 14.85 -2.80 -7.82
CA ARG A 951 15.39 -1.42 -7.84
C ARG A 951 15.25 -0.76 -6.47
N GLU A 952 14.12 -0.93 -5.79
CA GLU A 952 13.94 -0.35 -4.46
C GLU A 952 14.83 -1.02 -3.41
N ALA A 953 15.02 -2.35 -3.48
CA ALA A 953 15.97 -3.05 -2.64
C ALA A 953 17.42 -2.56 -2.86
N ALA A 954 17.83 -2.33 -4.11
CA ALA A 954 19.14 -1.77 -4.44
C ALA A 954 19.31 -0.34 -3.91
N ARG A 955 18.27 0.51 -4.03
CA ARG A 955 18.29 1.86 -3.46
C ARG A 955 18.35 1.85 -1.92
N ARG A 956 17.65 0.93 -1.24
CA ARG A 956 17.74 0.73 0.21
C ARG A 956 19.15 0.35 0.66
N MET A 957 19.80 -0.59 -0.03
CA MET A 957 21.19 -0.95 0.26
C MET A 957 22.12 0.26 0.13
N GLN A 958 21.88 1.13 -0.86
CA GLN A 958 22.66 2.35 -1.03
C GLN A 958 22.37 3.40 0.05
N CYS A 959 21.11 3.57 0.51
CA CYS A 959 20.79 4.47 1.63
C CYS A 959 21.44 3.98 2.95
N SER A 960 21.44 2.67 3.21
CA SER A 960 22.14 2.07 4.36
C SER A 960 23.65 2.30 4.30
N ASN A 961 24.27 2.11 3.13
CA ASN A 961 25.70 2.40 2.94
C ASN A 961 26.02 3.89 3.15
N ASN A 962 25.18 4.81 2.67
CA ASN A 962 25.39 6.24 2.87
C ASN A 962 25.36 6.61 4.37
N LEU A 963 24.38 6.13 5.14
CA LEU A 963 24.32 6.34 6.60
C LEU A 963 25.51 5.74 7.34
N ARG A 964 26.00 4.58 6.88
CA ARG A 964 27.22 3.96 7.42
C ARG A 964 28.44 4.85 7.18
N GLN A 965 28.58 5.45 5.99
CA GLN A 965 29.68 6.37 5.69
C GLN A 965 29.60 7.66 6.51
N VAL A 966 28.40 8.23 6.69
CA VAL A 966 28.19 9.39 7.58
C VAL A 966 28.61 9.07 9.02
N SER A 967 28.22 7.90 9.53
CA SER A 967 28.55 7.47 10.89
C SER A 967 30.05 7.20 11.05
N LEU A 968 30.68 6.56 10.07
CA LEU A 968 32.12 6.32 10.05
C LEU A 968 32.92 7.64 10.03
N ALA A 969 32.49 8.62 9.24
CA ALA A 969 33.10 9.94 9.21
C ALA A 969 32.94 10.69 10.54
N ALA A 970 31.78 10.54 11.21
CA ALA A 970 31.57 11.06 12.56
C ALA A 970 32.47 10.37 13.60
N HIS A 971 32.78 9.07 13.45
CA HIS A 971 33.81 8.40 14.25
C HIS A 971 35.23 8.90 13.95
N GLY A 972 35.53 9.24 12.69
CA GLY A 972 36.78 9.91 12.33
C GLY A 972 36.93 11.25 13.05
N TYR A 973 35.85 12.04 13.09
CA TYR A 973 35.79 13.26 13.87
C TYR A 973 35.98 13.01 15.37
N GLU A 974 35.29 12.03 15.94
CA GLU A 974 35.39 11.65 17.35
C GLU A 974 36.82 11.24 17.70
N SER A 975 37.45 10.41 16.87
CA SER A 975 38.84 9.97 17.08
C SER A 975 39.81 11.15 17.13
N ALA A 976 39.58 12.16 16.28
CA ALA A 976 40.42 13.35 16.20
C ALA A 976 40.14 14.38 17.30
N LYS A 977 38.87 14.52 17.75
CA LYS A 977 38.45 15.57 18.68
C LYS A 977 38.14 15.08 20.10
N ARG A 978 38.09 13.76 20.33
CA ARG A 978 37.69 13.07 21.59
C ARG A 978 36.26 13.32 22.04
N PHE A 979 35.42 13.83 21.14
CA PHE A 979 34.00 14.10 21.37
C PHE A 979 33.23 13.76 20.09
N LEU A 980 32.03 13.19 20.25
CA LEU A 980 31.07 13.05 19.16
C LEU A 980 30.81 14.42 18.52
N VAL A 981 30.54 14.38 17.22
CA VAL A 981 30.32 15.60 16.43
C VAL A 981 29.15 16.39 17.02
N PRO A 982 29.28 17.72 17.20
CA PRO A 982 28.17 18.53 17.66
C PRO A 982 27.15 18.76 16.54
N SER A 983 25.89 18.99 16.90
CA SER A 983 24.84 19.32 15.93
C SER A 983 25.15 20.61 15.16
N PHE A 984 25.80 21.58 15.82
CA PHE A 984 26.31 22.83 15.27
C PHE A 984 27.31 23.49 16.25
N LEU A 985 28.18 24.36 15.73
CA LEU A 985 29.32 24.91 16.47
C LEU A 985 29.04 26.13 17.37
N GLY A 986 28.03 26.95 17.06
CA GLY A 986 27.78 28.24 17.72
C GLY A 986 26.37 28.38 18.31
N ASP A 987 26.19 29.34 19.23
CA ASP A 987 24.92 29.50 19.95
C ASP A 987 23.86 30.20 19.09
N ASN A 988 22.68 29.58 19.01
CA ASN A 988 21.53 30.11 18.30
C ASN A 988 20.60 30.96 19.21
N SER A 989 20.98 31.17 20.48
CA SER A 989 20.18 31.86 21.50
C SER A 989 20.21 33.39 21.43
N LEU A 990 21.25 33.99 20.85
CA LEU A 990 21.43 35.44 20.78
C LEU A 990 20.68 36.10 19.59
N ILE A 991 19.74 35.39 18.95
CA ILE A 991 19.25 35.70 17.58
C ILE A 991 17.91 36.48 17.58
N SER A 992 17.52 37.11 18.69
CA SER A 992 16.27 37.88 18.77
C SER A 992 16.39 39.38 18.44
N GLN A 993 17.57 39.90 18.09
CA GLN A 993 17.74 41.30 17.69
C GLN A 993 18.44 41.42 16.33
N ALA A 994 17.70 41.97 15.35
CA ALA A 994 18.06 42.17 13.94
C ALA A 994 17.89 40.90 13.05
N GLY A 995 16.86 40.92 12.20
CA GLY A 995 16.41 39.78 11.39
C GLY A 995 17.49 39.14 10.51
N ASN A 996 17.48 37.80 10.52
CA ASN A 996 18.22 36.84 9.68
C ASN A 996 19.69 36.52 10.00
N TYR A 997 19.97 35.99 11.20
CA TYR A 997 21.29 35.39 11.53
C TYR A 997 21.23 33.95 12.06
N ASN A 998 20.39 33.09 11.49
CA ASN A 998 20.43 31.66 11.79
C ASN A 998 21.44 30.95 10.87
N SER A 999 22.49 30.36 11.46
CA SER A 999 23.14 29.07 11.08
C SER A 999 24.66 29.10 11.21
N TRP A 1000 25.16 28.38 12.22
CA TRP A 1000 26.56 27.97 12.32
C TRP A 1000 26.79 26.65 11.58
N PRO A 1001 28.03 26.35 11.12
CA PRO A 1001 28.36 25.07 10.51
C PRO A 1001 27.92 23.89 11.39
N THR A 1002 27.21 22.94 10.78
CA THR A 1002 26.63 21.76 11.42
C THR A 1002 27.56 20.55 11.35
N TRP A 1003 27.15 19.42 11.92
CA TRP A 1003 27.85 18.15 11.79
C TRP A 1003 28.23 17.83 10.33
N ALA A 1004 27.38 18.20 9.36
CA ALA A 1004 27.57 17.89 7.96
C ALA A 1004 28.76 18.64 7.32
N ALA A 1005 29.12 19.83 7.81
CA ALA A 1005 30.35 20.51 7.39
C ALA A 1005 31.58 19.95 8.12
N LEU A 1006 31.41 19.56 9.38
CA LEU A 1006 32.48 19.09 10.26
C LEU A 1006 33.04 17.73 9.88
N ILE A 1007 32.22 16.86 9.29
CA ILE A 1007 32.64 15.51 8.91
C ILE A 1007 33.19 15.40 7.48
N LEU A 1008 33.07 16.45 6.64
CA LEU A 1008 33.57 16.44 5.25
C LEU A 1008 35.03 15.98 5.10
N PRO A 1009 35.99 16.39 5.97
CA PRO A 1009 37.37 15.89 5.89
C PRO A 1009 37.51 14.38 6.07
N TYR A 1010 36.54 13.73 6.70
CA TYR A 1010 36.50 12.30 6.97
C TYR A 1010 35.56 11.54 6.02
N MET A 1011 34.98 12.25 5.03
CA MET A 1011 34.11 11.69 3.98
C MET A 1011 34.76 11.75 2.59
N GLU A 1012 36.08 11.96 2.51
CA GLU A 1012 36.82 12.19 1.26
C GLU A 1012 36.37 13.45 0.48
N GLU A 1013 35.65 14.38 1.14
CA GLU A 1013 35.17 15.64 0.55
C GLU A 1013 36.06 16.83 0.95
N LYS A 1014 37.39 16.62 0.91
CA LYS A 1014 38.38 17.63 1.33
C LYS A 1014 38.30 18.93 0.53
N SER A 1015 38.01 18.84 -0.77
CA SER A 1015 37.91 20.01 -1.66
C SER A 1015 36.75 20.93 -1.27
N ILE A 1016 35.65 20.39 -0.76
CA ILE A 1016 34.53 21.15 -0.23
C ILE A 1016 34.87 21.63 1.19
N ALA A 1017 35.48 20.78 2.02
CA ALA A 1017 35.87 21.12 3.38
C ALA A 1017 36.82 22.33 3.46
N ASP A 1018 37.77 22.44 2.53
CA ASP A 1018 38.74 23.55 2.49
C ASP A 1018 38.09 24.92 2.16
N LEU A 1019 36.84 24.93 1.67
CA LEU A 1019 36.07 26.16 1.43
C LEU A 1019 35.39 26.71 2.70
N TRP A 1020 35.30 25.92 3.77
CA TRP A 1020 34.60 26.28 5.00
C TRP A 1020 35.52 27.00 6.00
N ASP A 1021 35.15 28.22 6.38
CA ASP A 1021 35.69 28.89 7.57
C ASP A 1021 34.78 28.60 8.77
N LEU A 1022 35.16 27.59 9.58
CA LEU A 1022 34.37 27.15 10.74
C LEU A 1022 34.20 28.21 11.84
N LYS A 1023 34.92 29.34 11.78
CA LYS A 1023 34.75 30.46 12.72
C LYS A 1023 33.62 31.41 12.32
N ARG A 1024 32.97 31.17 11.18
CA ARG A 1024 31.97 32.05 10.59
C ARG A 1024 30.63 31.33 10.44
N VAL A 1025 29.57 32.13 10.40
CA VAL A 1025 28.23 31.66 10.06
C VAL A 1025 28.18 31.14 8.62
N VAL A 1026 27.21 30.27 8.32
CA VAL A 1026 27.05 29.60 7.03
C VAL A 1026 26.82 30.61 5.89
N GLN A 1027 26.18 31.74 6.17
CA GLN A 1027 25.92 32.82 5.21
C GLN A 1027 27.18 33.56 4.75
N ALA A 1028 28.26 33.51 5.54
CA ALA A 1028 29.53 34.15 5.23
C ALA A 1028 30.47 33.25 4.43
N GLN A 1029 30.06 32.01 4.16
CA GLN A 1029 30.82 31.04 3.37
C GLN A 1029 30.66 31.32 1.88
N PRO A 1030 31.64 30.94 1.04
CA PRO A 1030 31.44 31.00 -0.41
C PRO A 1030 30.30 30.06 -0.83
N PRO A 1031 29.45 30.43 -1.81
CA PRO A 1031 28.33 29.58 -2.26
C PRO A 1031 28.72 28.15 -2.61
N ALA A 1032 29.90 27.95 -3.21
CA ALA A 1032 30.41 26.62 -3.54
C ALA A 1032 30.56 25.68 -2.33
N ALA A 1033 30.74 26.20 -1.11
CA ALA A 1033 30.88 25.40 0.12
C ALA A 1033 29.58 24.69 0.51
N TYR A 1034 28.41 25.31 0.26
CA TYR A 1034 27.11 24.81 0.70
C TYR A 1034 26.14 24.49 -0.46
N GLN A 1035 26.45 24.88 -1.70
CA GLN A 1035 25.67 24.56 -2.91
C GLN A 1035 26.19 23.35 -3.67
N THR A 1036 27.37 22.82 -3.32
CA THR A 1036 27.89 21.59 -3.93
C THR A 1036 27.20 20.38 -3.30
N PRO A 1037 26.53 19.52 -4.09
CA PRO A 1037 25.82 18.36 -3.55
C PRO A 1037 26.80 17.25 -3.17
N VAL A 1038 26.75 16.81 -1.92
CA VAL A 1038 27.50 15.64 -1.44
C VAL A 1038 26.60 14.42 -1.54
N LYS A 1039 26.97 13.48 -2.43
CA LYS A 1039 26.12 12.33 -2.80
C LYS A 1039 25.74 11.45 -1.60
N MET A 1040 26.61 11.37 -0.60
CA MET A 1040 26.42 10.58 0.61
C MET A 1040 25.35 11.17 1.56
N TYR A 1041 24.90 12.41 1.35
CA TYR A 1041 23.83 13.02 2.13
C TYR A 1041 22.43 12.83 1.54
N SER A 1042 22.32 12.18 0.37
CA SER A 1042 21.05 11.95 -0.31
C SER A 1042 20.71 10.47 -0.37
N CYS A 1043 19.45 10.11 -0.15
CA CYS A 1043 18.94 8.76 -0.29
C CYS A 1043 18.45 8.56 -1.73
N PRO A 1044 18.96 7.55 -2.48
CA PRO A 1044 18.55 7.31 -3.87
C PRO A 1044 17.06 7.06 -4.11
N SER A 1045 16.28 6.74 -3.08
CA SER A 1045 14.81 6.60 -3.17
C SER A 1045 14.06 7.93 -3.09
N ARG A 1046 14.74 9.05 -2.80
CA ARG A 1046 14.20 10.41 -2.89
C ARG A 1046 14.61 11.08 -4.19
N LEU A 1047 13.98 12.23 -4.46
CA LEU A 1047 14.33 13.06 -5.61
C LEU A 1047 15.77 13.58 -5.47
N PRO A 1048 16.50 13.79 -6.58
CA PRO A 1048 17.86 14.35 -6.54
C PRO A 1048 17.92 15.66 -5.75
N PRO A 1049 19.02 15.92 -5.03
CA PRO A 1049 19.15 17.11 -4.20
C PRO A 1049 19.02 18.38 -5.04
N VAL A 1050 18.32 19.36 -4.49
CA VAL A 1050 18.14 20.69 -5.08
C VAL A 1050 18.70 21.75 -4.14
N LEU A 1051 18.80 23.00 -4.60
CA LEU A 1051 19.09 24.12 -3.71
C LEU A 1051 17.80 24.50 -2.97
N SER A 1052 17.91 24.74 -1.67
CA SER A 1052 16.78 25.14 -0.83
C SER A 1052 16.27 26.54 -1.16
N GLU A 1053 14.95 26.72 -1.03
CA GLU A 1053 14.21 27.96 -1.21
C GLU A 1053 13.94 28.60 0.16
N ASN A 1054 14.10 29.93 0.27
CA ASN A 1054 13.86 30.67 1.52
C ASN A 1054 14.65 30.11 2.74
N ASP A 1055 15.93 29.76 2.50
CA ASP A 1055 16.89 29.29 3.50
C ASP A 1055 17.82 30.45 3.97
N PHE A 1056 18.98 30.16 4.54
CA PHE A 1056 19.95 31.17 4.97
C PHE A 1056 20.47 32.09 3.85
N ALA A 1057 20.37 31.67 2.59
CA ALA A 1057 20.75 32.41 1.39
C ALA A 1057 19.73 32.16 0.26
N THR A 1058 19.72 33.02 -0.77
CA THR A 1058 18.83 32.88 -1.94
C THR A 1058 19.65 32.88 -3.23
N PRO A 1059 19.82 31.72 -3.92
CA PRO A 1059 19.40 30.37 -3.52
C PRO A 1059 20.16 29.83 -2.30
N GLY A 1060 19.54 28.93 -1.55
CA GLY A 1060 20.11 28.32 -0.35
C GLY A 1060 21.15 27.24 -0.64
N GLY A 1061 21.37 26.34 0.33
CA GLY A 1061 22.28 25.20 0.18
C GLY A 1061 21.61 23.93 -0.35
N THR A 1062 22.42 22.92 -0.64
CA THR A 1062 21.93 21.63 -1.13
C THR A 1062 21.14 20.87 -0.06
N THR A 1063 20.00 20.31 -0.46
CA THR A 1063 19.15 19.51 0.42
C THR A 1063 19.82 18.19 0.83
N SER A 1064 19.43 17.67 2.00
CA SER A 1064 19.83 16.34 2.50
C SER A 1064 18.65 15.49 2.91
N ASP A 1065 18.88 14.18 2.97
CA ASP A 1065 17.89 13.19 3.40
C ASP A 1065 18.21 12.56 4.76
N TYR A 1066 19.33 12.95 5.38
CA TYR A 1066 19.75 12.44 6.70
C TYR A 1066 19.88 13.57 7.72
N ALA A 1067 19.62 13.22 8.98
CA ALA A 1067 19.71 14.13 10.11
C ALA A 1067 20.27 13.42 11.36
N ALA A 1068 20.79 14.20 12.30
CA ALA A 1068 21.36 13.68 13.54
C ALA A 1068 20.31 13.46 14.64
N ASN A 1069 20.54 12.47 15.50
CA ASN A 1069 19.70 12.19 16.67
C ASN A 1069 19.94 13.22 17.79
N PHE A 1070 18.94 14.08 18.01
CA PHE A 1070 18.97 15.12 19.03
C PHE A 1070 18.36 14.70 20.37
N GLY A 1071 17.79 13.49 20.44
CA GLY A 1071 17.11 12.96 21.62
C GLY A 1071 15.61 13.24 21.64
N THR A 1072 15.05 13.46 22.82
CA THR A 1072 13.60 13.47 23.07
C THR A 1072 13.00 14.87 23.22
N LEU A 1073 13.83 15.87 23.52
CA LEU A 1073 13.39 17.21 23.95
C LEU A 1073 12.55 17.97 22.91
N ILE A 1074 11.44 18.60 23.36
CA ILE A 1074 10.76 19.71 22.67
C ILE A 1074 11.11 21.00 23.41
N THR A 1075 11.52 22.03 22.69
CA THR A 1075 11.34 23.40 23.18
C THR A 1075 10.56 24.22 22.16
N PRO A 1076 9.42 24.81 22.55
CA PRO A 1076 8.73 25.80 21.73
C PRO A 1076 9.60 27.06 21.57
N ALA A 1077 9.27 27.86 20.57
CA ALA A 1077 10.06 28.93 19.95
C ALA A 1077 10.51 30.13 20.85
N SER A 1078 10.84 29.95 22.13
CA SER A 1078 11.31 31.04 22.98
C SER A 1078 12.38 30.72 24.03
N ASP A 1079 12.79 29.46 24.26
CA ASP A 1079 13.91 29.21 25.19
C ASP A 1079 15.25 29.14 24.46
N THR A 1080 16.02 30.18 24.72
CA THR A 1080 17.43 30.40 24.40
C THR A 1080 18.42 29.36 24.95
N THR A 1081 17.97 28.23 25.52
CA THR A 1081 18.88 27.27 26.16
C THR A 1081 18.79 25.85 25.60
N PHE A 1082 19.52 25.57 24.51
CA PHE A 1082 19.75 24.20 23.98
C PHE A 1082 20.57 23.27 24.92
N SER A 1083 20.66 23.63 26.21
CA SER A 1083 21.44 22.95 27.25
C SER A 1083 20.82 21.62 27.72
N GLN A 1084 19.57 21.34 27.33
CA GLN A 1084 18.79 20.17 27.79
C GLN A 1084 18.74 19.01 26.77
N ALA A 1085 19.44 19.10 25.64
CA ALA A 1085 19.45 18.01 24.64
C ALA A 1085 20.05 16.72 25.22
N ASP A 1086 19.36 15.60 25.04
CA ASP A 1086 19.64 14.30 25.66
C ASP A 1086 20.05 13.20 24.66
N GLY A 1087 20.09 13.50 23.35
CA GLY A 1087 20.57 12.58 22.32
C GLY A 1087 22.10 12.44 22.23
N SER A 1088 22.56 11.69 21.22
CA SER A 1088 23.97 11.44 20.94
C SER A 1088 24.67 12.61 20.24
N VAL A 1089 23.93 13.41 19.46
CA VAL A 1089 24.45 14.59 18.74
C VAL A 1089 23.76 15.85 19.25
N VAL A 1090 24.48 16.60 20.07
CA VAL A 1090 23.98 17.82 20.76
C VAL A 1090 24.81 19.05 20.37
N PRO A 1091 24.35 20.28 20.64
CA PRO A 1091 25.08 21.48 20.25
C PRO A 1091 26.41 21.63 20.99
N ALA A 1092 27.36 22.35 20.41
CA ALA A 1092 28.54 22.79 21.16
C ALA A 1092 28.23 23.99 22.06
N ILE A 1093 28.97 24.15 23.15
CA ILE A 1093 28.95 25.37 23.96
C ILE A 1093 29.91 26.35 23.30
N SER A 1094 29.47 27.57 23.00
CA SER A 1094 30.28 28.51 22.24
C SER A 1094 30.44 29.87 22.91
N VAL A 1095 31.49 30.59 22.52
CA VAL A 1095 31.71 31.99 22.86
C VAL A 1095 31.78 32.77 21.55
N ILE A 1096 30.85 33.70 21.36
CA ILE A 1096 30.74 34.53 20.17
C ILE A 1096 31.37 35.89 20.45
N GLY A 1097 32.28 36.32 19.58
CA GLY A 1097 32.94 37.61 19.62
C GLY A 1097 32.17 38.69 18.84
N PRO A 1098 32.64 39.95 18.91
CA PRO A 1098 32.01 41.05 18.18
C PRO A 1098 31.95 40.78 16.67
N ALA A 1099 30.85 41.17 16.03
CA ALA A 1099 30.66 41.03 14.59
C ALA A 1099 31.57 41.97 13.79
N ASP A 1100 32.08 41.49 12.66
CA ASP A 1100 32.78 42.32 11.67
C ASP A 1100 31.95 42.47 10.38
N ALA A 1101 32.56 42.95 9.29
CA ALA A 1101 31.89 43.14 7.98
C ALA A 1101 31.27 41.86 7.38
N LYS A 1102 31.60 40.68 7.90
CA LYS A 1102 31.03 39.38 7.51
C LYS A 1102 30.18 38.73 8.60
N GLY A 1103 29.83 39.46 9.66
CA GLY A 1103 28.97 39.00 10.76
C GLY A 1103 29.74 38.50 12.00
N PRO A 1104 29.06 37.81 12.93
CA PRO A 1104 29.65 37.35 14.20
C PRO A 1104 30.79 36.34 13.98
N VAL A 1105 31.78 36.37 14.87
CA VAL A 1105 32.95 35.49 14.83
C VAL A 1105 32.94 34.55 16.03
N LEU A 1106 33.06 33.24 15.78
CA LEU A 1106 33.20 32.24 16.82
C LEU A 1106 34.61 32.30 17.43
N LEU A 1107 34.71 32.73 18.68
CA LEU A 1107 35.99 32.82 19.40
C LEU A 1107 36.42 31.45 19.94
N SER A 1108 35.46 30.68 20.44
CA SER A 1108 35.70 29.30 20.87
C SER A 1108 34.43 28.47 20.84
N SER A 1109 34.59 27.15 20.69
CA SER A 1109 33.53 26.17 20.74
C SER A 1109 34.02 24.93 21.50
N ARG A 1110 33.22 24.45 22.44
CA ARG A 1110 33.49 23.31 23.32
C ARG A 1110 32.44 22.24 23.08
N HIS A 1111 32.88 21.08 22.59
CA HIS A 1111 32.02 19.92 22.37
C HIS A 1111 31.69 19.22 23.70
N GLN A 1112 30.55 18.53 23.77
CA GLN A 1112 29.96 18.14 25.06
C GLN A 1112 29.94 16.62 25.33
N VAL A 1113 29.90 15.78 24.28
CA VAL A 1113 29.58 14.35 24.40
C VAL A 1113 30.78 13.51 23.99
N PRO A 1114 31.67 13.09 24.91
CA PRO A 1114 32.60 12.01 24.64
C PRO A 1114 31.83 10.69 24.55
N VAL A 1115 32.34 9.69 23.82
CA VAL A 1115 31.65 8.39 23.65
C VAL A 1115 31.27 7.75 24.99
N GLY A 1116 32.12 7.90 26.02
CA GLY A 1116 31.83 7.42 27.37
C GLY A 1116 30.65 8.06 28.10
N LYS A 1117 30.03 9.13 27.54
CA LYS A 1117 28.75 9.67 28.04
C LYS A 1117 27.52 9.00 27.44
N VAL A 1118 27.69 8.06 26.51
CA VAL A 1118 26.63 7.20 25.98
C VAL A 1118 26.54 5.96 26.86
N LYS A 1119 25.74 6.04 27.92
CA LYS A 1119 25.63 4.99 28.97
C LYS A 1119 24.66 3.87 28.60
N ASP A 1120 23.70 4.15 27.73
CA ASP A 1120 22.69 3.16 27.29
C ASP A 1120 23.25 2.11 26.32
N GLY A 1121 24.50 2.30 25.87
CA GLY A 1121 25.23 1.42 24.97
C GLY A 1121 25.37 1.99 23.56
N THR A 1122 26.59 1.96 23.00
CA THR A 1122 26.86 2.55 21.67
C THR A 1122 26.11 1.86 20.54
N SER A 1123 25.79 0.57 20.68
CA SER A 1123 24.97 -0.19 19.73
C SER A 1123 23.47 -0.04 19.95
N LYS A 1124 23.02 0.75 20.93
CA LYS A 1124 21.61 0.92 21.30
C LYS A 1124 21.14 2.37 21.24
N THR A 1125 22.05 3.32 21.28
CA THR A 1125 21.73 4.74 21.05
C THR A 1125 21.82 5.09 19.56
N ALA A 1126 20.74 5.63 19.01
CA ALA A 1126 20.70 6.12 17.63
C ALA A 1126 21.65 7.31 17.42
N PHE A 1127 22.23 7.42 16.24
CA PHE A 1127 23.25 8.41 15.89
C PHE A 1127 22.80 9.34 14.76
N PHE A 1128 22.55 8.80 13.56
CA PHE A 1128 21.96 9.50 12.43
C PHE A 1128 20.80 8.69 11.85
N GLY A 1129 19.95 9.32 11.06
CA GLY A 1129 18.81 8.62 10.47
C GLY A 1129 18.16 9.38 9.34
N GLU A 1130 17.26 8.70 8.64
CA GLU A 1130 16.51 9.29 7.53
C GLU A 1130 15.53 10.37 8.00
N LYS A 1131 15.61 11.51 7.33
CA LYS A 1131 14.83 12.70 7.59
C LYS A 1131 13.43 12.55 6.99
N TRP A 1132 12.39 12.72 7.81
CA TRP A 1132 11.04 12.83 7.26
C TRP A 1132 10.83 14.18 6.58
N ILE A 1133 10.25 14.17 5.39
CA ILE A 1133 9.93 15.36 4.61
C ILE A 1133 8.47 15.24 4.23
N SER A 1134 7.67 16.27 4.56
CA SER A 1134 6.27 16.33 4.13
C SER A 1134 6.19 16.37 2.60
N PRO A 1135 5.26 15.62 1.97
CA PRO A 1135 5.04 15.67 0.52
C PRO A 1135 4.82 17.10 -0.02
N THR A 1136 4.21 17.99 0.78
CA THR A 1136 3.94 19.38 0.44
C THR A 1136 5.16 20.30 0.51
N GLU A 1137 6.23 19.86 1.16
CA GLU A 1137 7.46 20.64 1.41
C GLU A 1137 8.67 20.10 0.63
N THR A 1138 8.47 19.13 -0.26
CA THR A 1138 9.55 18.61 -1.12
C THR A 1138 10.12 19.68 -2.04
N ARG A 1139 11.33 19.42 -2.57
CA ARG A 1139 12.03 20.25 -3.57
C ARG A 1139 12.60 21.54 -2.98
N GLY A 1140 13.28 21.45 -1.85
CA GLY A 1140 14.00 22.60 -1.29
C GLY A 1140 13.16 23.50 -0.40
N ARG A 1141 11.88 23.17 -0.14
CA ARG A 1141 10.95 24.04 0.61
C ARG A 1141 10.91 23.63 2.08
N ASN A 1142 10.71 24.60 2.97
CA ASN A 1142 10.45 24.40 4.40
C ASN A 1142 11.28 23.28 5.08
N GLY A 1143 10.71 22.10 5.35
CA GLY A 1143 11.38 20.96 6.01
C GLY A 1143 12.39 20.20 5.13
N ASP A 1144 12.42 20.45 3.82
CA ASP A 1144 13.41 19.96 2.86
C ASP A 1144 14.48 21.03 2.56
N ALA A 1145 15.15 21.54 3.59
CA ALA A 1145 16.22 22.54 3.44
C ALA A 1145 17.63 21.97 3.71
N SER A 1146 18.65 22.83 3.59
CA SER A 1146 20.07 22.45 3.66
C SER A 1146 20.48 21.86 5.01
N VAL A 1147 21.28 20.80 4.99
CA VAL A 1147 21.87 20.19 6.21
C VAL A 1147 22.98 21.03 6.83
N TYR A 1148 23.59 21.90 6.02
CA TYR A 1148 24.73 22.72 6.44
C TYR A 1148 24.31 23.88 7.34
N SER A 1149 23.00 24.13 7.42
CA SER A 1149 22.41 25.20 8.18
C SER A 1149 21.61 24.66 9.37
N GLY A 1150 21.47 25.48 10.41
CA GLY A 1150 20.66 25.15 11.57
C GLY A 1150 19.18 25.51 11.42
N ILE A 1151 18.80 26.09 10.27
CA ILE A 1151 17.47 26.65 10.02
C ILE A 1151 16.43 25.54 9.93
N ARG A 1152 15.26 25.77 10.54
CA ARG A 1152 14.10 24.86 10.50
C ARG A 1152 14.41 23.42 10.98
N ASN A 1153 15.48 23.24 11.78
CA ASN A 1153 15.92 21.95 12.32
C ASN A 1153 16.27 20.89 11.26
N THR A 1154 16.72 21.28 10.07
CA THR A 1154 17.05 20.32 8.99
C THR A 1154 18.19 19.38 9.33
N GLN A 1155 19.14 19.83 10.12
CA GLN A 1155 20.32 19.09 10.56
C GLN A 1155 20.02 18.05 11.66
N ARG A 1156 18.88 18.13 12.34
CA ARG A 1156 18.61 17.34 13.55
C ARG A 1156 17.16 16.86 13.62
N ARG A 1157 16.92 15.67 14.16
CA ARG A 1157 15.57 15.14 14.37
C ARG A 1157 15.48 14.51 15.77
N MET A 1158 14.25 14.37 16.25
CA MET A 1158 13.93 13.84 17.59
C MET A 1158 12.95 12.68 17.43
N MET A 1159 12.98 11.74 18.38
CA MET A 1159 12.06 10.60 18.45
C MET A 1159 11.76 10.23 19.90
N GLY A 1160 10.68 9.49 20.14
CA GLY A 1160 10.25 9.10 21.49
C GLY A 1160 9.34 10.11 22.18
N TYR A 1161 9.22 10.00 23.50
CA TYR A 1161 8.41 10.89 24.35
C TYR A 1161 9.12 12.19 24.67
N SER A 1162 8.51 13.30 24.30
CA SER A 1162 9.02 14.62 24.66
C SER A 1162 8.77 14.99 26.12
N THR A 1163 9.81 15.49 26.79
CA THR A 1163 9.73 16.12 28.12
C THR A 1163 9.63 17.65 27.98
N PRO A 1164 8.79 18.37 28.75
CA PRO A 1164 7.90 17.93 29.84
C PRO A 1164 6.44 17.66 29.40
N GLU A 1165 6.10 17.87 28.11
CA GLU A 1165 4.72 17.93 27.60
C GLU A 1165 4.12 16.59 27.09
N LYS A 1166 4.82 15.45 27.26
CA LYS A 1166 4.35 14.09 26.87
C LYS A 1166 3.83 13.96 25.43
N GLY A 1167 4.34 14.74 24.47
CA GLY A 1167 4.06 14.52 23.04
C GLY A 1167 4.87 13.35 22.47
N THR A 1168 4.27 12.52 21.62
CA THR A 1168 4.93 11.34 21.01
C THR A 1168 5.54 11.64 19.63
N ARG A 1169 6.78 11.21 19.39
CA ARG A 1169 7.44 11.30 18.08
C ARG A 1169 7.79 9.93 17.51
N LYS A 1170 6.90 9.44 16.65
CA LYS A 1170 7.05 8.19 15.89
C LYS A 1170 7.90 8.40 14.64
N LEU A 1171 8.36 7.30 14.05
CA LEU A 1171 8.93 7.31 12.71
C LEU A 1171 7.80 7.44 11.68
N LEU A 1172 7.94 8.35 10.72
CA LEU A 1172 6.86 8.69 9.79
C LEU A 1172 7.08 8.11 8.39
N ALA A 1173 6.01 7.58 7.80
CA ALA A 1173 6.03 7.05 6.44
C ALA A 1173 6.02 8.18 5.37
N PRO A 1174 6.42 7.90 4.12
CA PRO A 1174 6.53 8.90 3.06
C PRO A 1174 5.21 9.58 2.68
N ALA A 1175 4.08 8.86 2.79
CA ALA A 1175 2.74 9.29 2.38
C ALA A 1175 1.84 9.73 3.55
N TYR A 1176 2.42 9.99 4.73
CA TYR A 1176 1.66 10.36 5.91
C TYR A 1176 0.96 11.71 5.70
N LEU A 1177 -0.37 11.75 5.88
CA LEU A 1177 -1.18 12.96 5.70
C LEU A 1177 -0.80 13.99 6.76
N VAL A 1178 -0.58 15.23 6.32
CA VAL A 1178 -0.13 16.39 7.12
C VAL A 1178 -1.15 16.82 8.20
N SER A 1179 -2.24 16.08 8.39
CA SER A 1179 -3.32 16.36 9.35
C SER A 1179 -3.05 15.85 10.77
N GLU A 1180 -2.05 15.00 10.98
CA GLU A 1180 -1.72 14.41 12.31
C GLU A 1180 -0.41 14.95 12.93
N VAL A 1181 0.37 15.75 12.20
CA VAL A 1181 1.62 16.37 12.69
C VAL A 1181 1.49 17.89 12.55
N PRO A 1182 1.53 18.68 13.64
CA PRO A 1182 1.50 20.13 13.54
C PRO A 1182 2.63 20.63 12.64
N ILE A 1183 2.31 21.45 11.63
CA ILE A 1183 3.27 21.97 10.63
C ILE A 1183 4.46 22.68 11.31
N SER A 1184 4.25 23.27 12.48
CA SER A 1184 5.29 23.92 13.30
C SER A 1184 6.40 22.99 13.80
N ILE A 1185 6.17 21.66 13.84
CA ILE A 1185 7.16 20.66 14.30
C ILE A 1185 7.43 19.54 13.27
N ALA A 1186 6.76 19.56 12.12
CA ALA A 1186 6.93 18.60 11.02
C ALA A 1186 8.41 18.39 10.59
N GLY A 1187 9.21 19.47 10.60
CA GLY A 1187 10.64 19.45 10.31
C GLY A 1187 11.52 18.78 11.37
N SER A 1188 10.94 18.07 12.34
CA SER A 1188 11.68 17.52 13.50
C SER A 1188 11.51 16.00 13.70
N TYR A 1189 10.85 15.28 12.78
CA TYR A 1189 10.63 13.83 12.82
C TYR A 1189 11.62 13.02 11.96
N PHE A 1190 11.99 11.82 12.39
CA PHE A 1190 12.63 10.83 11.52
C PHE A 1190 11.59 10.12 10.63
N GLY A 1191 11.99 9.66 9.45
CA GLY A 1191 11.11 8.96 8.51
C GLY A 1191 11.73 8.74 7.12
N GLY A 1192 11.85 7.47 6.74
CA GLY A 1192 12.41 7.04 5.46
C GLY A 1192 11.47 7.28 4.27
N PRO A 1193 11.99 7.39 3.03
CA PRO A 1193 11.21 7.33 1.79
C PRO A 1193 10.72 5.91 1.45
N HIS A 1194 11.11 4.92 2.24
CA HIS A 1194 10.78 3.52 2.05
C HIS A 1194 9.41 3.20 2.70
N THR A 1195 8.70 2.24 2.12
CA THR A 1195 7.43 1.75 2.68
C THR A 1195 7.69 1.06 4.02
N ASP A 1196 7.01 1.52 5.09
CA ASP A 1196 6.98 0.95 6.44
C ASP A 1196 8.31 0.82 7.20
N LEU A 1197 9.39 1.42 6.71
CA LEU A 1197 10.72 1.31 7.29
C LEU A 1197 11.45 2.67 7.26
N THR A 1198 12.31 2.91 8.26
CA THR A 1198 13.24 4.04 8.34
C THR A 1198 14.62 3.53 8.69
N MET A 1199 15.64 3.96 7.95
CA MET A 1199 17.02 3.59 8.25
C MET A 1199 17.60 4.49 9.35
N LEU A 1200 18.09 3.89 10.42
CA LEU A 1200 18.82 4.55 11.50
C LEU A 1200 20.22 3.94 11.65
N SER A 1201 21.21 4.78 11.90
CA SER A 1201 22.52 4.36 12.37
C SER A 1201 22.64 4.52 13.87
N PHE A 1202 23.53 3.75 14.48
CA PHE A 1202 23.80 3.76 15.91
C PHE A 1202 25.22 4.28 16.20
N VAL A 1203 25.50 4.62 17.46
CA VAL A 1203 26.75 5.26 17.88
C VAL A 1203 27.99 4.37 17.70
N ASP A 1204 27.83 3.07 17.49
CA ASP A 1204 28.91 2.14 17.09
C ASP A 1204 29.13 2.05 15.57
N GLY A 1205 28.32 2.77 14.79
CA GLY A 1205 28.42 2.86 13.33
C GLY A 1205 27.65 1.80 12.55
N HIS A 1206 26.94 0.87 13.19
CA HIS A 1206 26.04 -0.04 12.47
C HIS A 1206 24.76 0.69 12.03
N VAL A 1207 24.07 0.13 11.03
CA VAL A 1207 22.83 0.68 10.46
C VAL A 1207 21.77 -0.41 10.49
N GLN A 1208 20.58 -0.09 10.96
CA GLN A 1208 19.44 -0.99 11.04
C GLN A 1208 18.20 -0.33 10.41
N ALA A 1209 17.42 -1.14 9.71
CA ALA A 1209 16.09 -0.74 9.26
C ALA A 1209 15.13 -0.91 10.43
N VAL A 1210 14.51 0.18 10.87
CA VAL A 1210 13.55 0.18 11.97
C VAL A 1210 12.15 0.34 11.38
N SER A 1211 11.21 -0.49 11.83
CA SER A 1211 9.81 -0.37 11.39
C SER A 1211 9.23 0.99 11.76
N ASN A 1212 8.46 1.60 10.86
CA ASN A 1212 7.74 2.84 11.17
C ASN A 1212 6.64 2.62 12.25
N LEU A 1213 6.30 1.36 12.54
CA LEU A 1213 5.33 0.95 13.55
C LEU A 1213 5.97 0.61 14.91
N VAL A 1214 7.29 0.79 15.05
CA VAL A 1214 8.00 0.54 16.32
C VAL A 1214 7.35 1.31 17.48
N ALA A 1215 7.30 0.67 18.64
CA ALA A 1215 6.72 1.25 19.86
C ALA A 1215 7.47 2.53 20.27
N VAL A 1216 6.75 3.54 20.77
CA VAL A 1216 7.32 4.86 21.11
C VAL A 1216 8.26 4.76 22.30
N GLU A 1217 8.01 3.82 23.19
CA GLU A 1217 8.84 3.44 24.33
C GLU A 1217 10.22 2.98 23.85
N VAL A 1218 10.27 2.10 22.85
CA VAL A 1218 11.53 1.63 22.24
C VAL A 1218 12.25 2.79 21.54
N LEU A 1219 11.52 3.66 20.84
CA LEU A 1219 12.11 4.86 20.23
C LEU A 1219 12.70 5.82 21.27
N THR A 1220 12.06 5.96 22.42
CA THR A 1220 12.54 6.83 23.52
C THR A 1220 13.85 6.29 24.08
N ALA A 1221 13.91 4.98 24.32
CA ALA A 1221 15.10 4.33 24.84
C ALA A 1221 16.29 4.44 23.89
N ILE A 1222 16.10 4.28 22.56
CA ILE A 1222 17.18 4.46 21.59
C ILE A 1222 17.50 5.93 21.28
N ALA A 1223 16.60 6.88 21.59
CA ALA A 1223 16.80 8.31 21.34
C ALA A 1223 17.78 8.94 22.32
N THR A 1224 17.73 8.55 23.59
CA THR A 1224 18.55 9.15 24.66
C THR A 1224 19.94 8.52 24.74
N ARG A 1225 20.92 9.27 25.27
CA ARG A 1225 22.30 8.78 25.49
C ARG A 1225 22.52 8.19 26.89
N ALA A 1226 21.65 8.51 27.85
CA ALA A 1226 21.80 8.16 29.26
C ALA A 1226 20.44 8.11 29.99
N GLY A 1227 19.46 7.43 29.38
CA GLY A 1227 18.13 7.19 29.96
C GLY A 1227 18.06 6.01 30.93
N ASP A 1228 19.10 5.15 30.97
CA ASP A 1228 19.18 3.91 31.78
C ASP A 1228 18.08 2.86 31.44
N GLU A 1229 17.47 2.95 30.25
CA GLU A 1229 16.39 2.07 29.78
C GLU A 1229 16.95 0.85 29.02
N VAL A 1230 16.53 -0.38 29.38
CA VAL A 1230 17.03 -1.62 28.76
C VAL A 1230 16.18 -2.01 27.55
N VAL A 1231 16.71 -1.80 26.34
CA VAL A 1231 16.12 -2.34 25.09
C VAL A 1231 16.62 -3.77 24.89
N ASP A 1232 15.73 -4.76 24.85
CA ASP A 1232 16.10 -6.13 24.45
C ASP A 1232 16.37 -6.18 22.94
N SER A 1233 17.18 -7.14 22.48
CA SER A 1233 17.53 -7.27 21.06
C SER A 1233 16.37 -7.74 20.17
N ASN A 1234 15.19 -8.03 20.75
CA ASN A 1234 14.02 -8.56 20.06
C ASN A 1234 12.95 -7.49 19.80
N GLY A 1235 13.14 -6.26 20.30
CA GLY A 1235 12.21 -5.14 20.18
C GLY A 1235 12.49 -4.11 19.08
N LEU A 1236 13.54 -4.29 18.25
CA LEU A 1236 13.92 -3.38 17.14
C LEU A 1236 13.73 -4.00 15.75
#